data_AF-A0A7K8DW39-F1
#
_entry.id   AF-A0A7K8DW39-F1
#
_cell.length_a   1.000
_cell.length_b   1.000
_cell.length_c   1.000
_cell.angle_alpha   90.00
_cell.angle_beta   90.00
_cell.angle_gamma   90.00
#
_symmetry.space_group_name_H-M   'P 1'
#
loop_
_entity.id
_entity.type
_entity.pdbx_description
1 polymer ?
#
loop_
_entity_poly.entity_id
_entity_poly.type
_entity_poly.pdbx_seq_one_letter_code
_entity_poly.pdbx_strand_id
1 'polypeptide(L)'
;DKGMEVTGLLQAKALGLQVFHGGTALKDGRVVTSGGRVLSITAVKQDLMEALGEANRGVATIHFQGATFRRDIGHRGLQLLQQPLYVSTGTAAQMFLPAWELWADLWVPLGHPHCWVINPICAMSVLAGGLSEGGGFAAFFDLKASGYHDPILVSQTKGLGPKLQVAQVCKRHDTIGQELVALCVNDLLAQGAEPLFFLTHLACGKLDAEVMETIKEGIAEACRSAGCAFLGEQVTEVASPCPPGHCDLAGFVVGAVERGQRLLGLQRAQEGDVLLGLGSPGIHGRGFGVVRRILLTSSLHCSSPAPGTCGDTTLGDVLLTPGKMFSPALLPILRSGHVKGFAPTAEGLLGGISRLLPEHLSAVLDALSWKIPEIFCWLYKEGNLSAEEMAQTFPCGIGAVLVVQKELARHVLQDIQRQQEAWLIGKVVVPCHTAGSHIEVENLAEALQQLSSGRAEIQPQPRKRKVKVAVLVSGAGSALPGLIGCAREPGSCAQLVVLISSRPGVEELRSAARAGIPTRVIDHKLYGSRSEFDSTIDRVLEEFSVELICLSGFRRVLSSPFLRKWKGKILNASPSLFPLVKDGNAHQEPLESGFKVEGCTVHFVLEEPGAGAAIRREPLPGDPEAALEQRLQEAELRAFPLALQLVASGAVWLGAHGRTCWRR
;
A
#
# COMPACT_ATOMS: atom_id res chain seq x y z
N ASP A 1 26.08 31.91 -1.86
CA ASP A 1 26.43 33.10 -1.06
C ASP A 1 25.20 33.93 -0.72
N LYS A 2 25.21 34.60 0.43
CA LYS A 2 24.14 35.48 0.91
C LYS A 2 24.55 36.94 0.70
N GLY A 3 23.59 37.83 0.45
CA GLY A 3 23.82 39.27 0.29
C GLY A 3 24.16 39.76 -1.11
N MET A 4 24.13 38.90 -2.14
CA MET A 4 24.38 39.29 -3.53
C MET A 4 23.14 39.92 -4.15
N GLU A 5 23.29 41.06 -4.83
CA GLU A 5 22.19 41.74 -5.52
C GLU A 5 21.67 40.92 -6.71
N VAL A 6 20.35 40.79 -6.79
CA VAL A 6 19.62 40.20 -7.90
C VAL A 6 19.15 41.34 -8.81
N THR A 7 19.75 41.46 -9.99
CA THR A 7 19.37 42.46 -11.00
C THR A 7 18.53 41.80 -12.10
N GLY A 8 17.81 42.60 -12.89
CA GLY A 8 16.98 42.08 -14.00
C GLY A 8 15.48 41.96 -13.70
N LEU A 9 15.06 42.08 -12.44
CA LEU A 9 13.67 41.84 -12.02
C LEU A 9 12.68 42.83 -12.67
N LEU A 10 13.10 44.10 -12.84
CA LEU A 10 12.29 45.12 -13.51
C LEU A 10 12.19 44.87 -15.02
N GLN A 11 13.26 44.37 -15.64
CA GLN A 11 13.28 44.00 -17.05
C GLN A 11 12.36 42.81 -17.33
N ALA A 12 12.39 41.77 -16.49
CA ALA A 12 11.45 40.64 -16.59
C ALA A 12 9.99 41.09 -16.43
N LYS A 13 9.73 42.02 -15.49
CA LYS A 13 8.39 42.60 -15.30
C LYS A 13 7.94 43.45 -16.49
N ALA A 14 8.84 44.19 -17.12
CA ALA A 14 8.56 44.99 -18.32
C ALA A 14 8.21 44.10 -19.54
N LEU A 15 8.70 42.86 -19.57
CA LEU A 15 8.31 41.84 -20.55
C LEU A 15 6.93 41.19 -20.25
N GLY A 16 6.24 41.63 -19.19
CA GLY A 16 4.94 41.07 -18.78
C GLY A 16 5.03 39.71 -18.11
N LEU A 17 6.22 39.32 -17.63
CA LEU A 17 6.49 38.01 -17.02
C LEU A 17 6.33 38.07 -15.50
N GLN A 18 5.91 36.96 -14.90
CA GLN A 18 5.81 36.83 -13.46
C GLN A 18 7.08 36.19 -12.90
N VAL A 19 7.70 36.84 -11.91
CA VAL A 19 8.91 36.34 -11.24
C VAL A 19 8.57 35.97 -9.81
N PHE A 20 8.74 34.70 -9.48
CA PHE A 20 8.63 34.17 -8.12
C PHE A 20 10.04 33.91 -7.59
N HIS A 21 10.34 34.32 -6.36
CA HIS A 21 11.67 34.17 -5.79
C HIS A 21 11.60 33.61 -4.36
N GLY A 22 12.41 32.59 -4.09
CA GLY A 22 12.58 31.96 -2.78
C GLY A 22 14.03 32.05 -2.33
N GLY A 23 14.26 32.29 -1.03
CA GLY A 23 15.61 32.46 -0.49
C GLY A 23 16.24 33.81 -0.89
N THR A 24 15.48 34.91 -0.81
CA THR A 24 15.93 36.29 -1.06
C THR A 24 15.46 37.21 0.06
N ALA A 25 16.15 38.34 0.27
CA ALA A 25 15.76 39.39 1.21
C ALA A 25 15.77 40.77 0.53
N LEU A 26 15.03 41.73 1.07
CA LEU A 26 15.08 43.12 0.64
C LEU A 26 16.08 43.88 1.53
N LYS A 27 17.09 44.52 0.94
CA LYS A 27 18.09 45.33 1.66
C LYS A 27 18.33 46.62 0.90
N ASP A 28 18.15 47.77 1.55
CA ASP A 28 18.36 49.11 0.97
C ASP A 28 17.60 49.31 -0.38
N GLY A 29 16.37 48.78 -0.46
CA GLY A 29 15.53 48.85 -1.67
C GLY A 29 15.92 47.89 -2.79
N ARG A 30 16.94 47.04 -2.59
CA ARG A 30 17.44 46.06 -3.56
C ARG A 30 17.13 44.63 -3.09
N VAL A 31 16.82 43.76 -4.03
CA VAL A 31 16.60 42.33 -3.74
C VAL A 31 17.96 41.63 -3.72
N VAL A 32 18.26 40.93 -2.62
CA VAL A 32 19.52 40.22 -2.42
C VAL A 32 19.29 38.74 -2.09
N THR A 33 20.25 37.87 -2.39
CA THR A 33 20.18 36.42 -2.09
C THR A 33 20.24 36.11 -0.58
N SER A 34 19.46 35.16 -0.07
CA SER A 34 19.33 34.77 1.35
C SER A 34 19.05 33.26 1.56
N GLY A 35 19.97 32.38 1.13
CA GLY A 35 19.86 30.91 1.29
C GLY A 35 19.20 30.19 0.10
N GLY A 36 19.33 28.84 0.02
CA GLY A 36 18.80 27.92 -1.01
C GLY A 36 18.00 28.57 -2.16
N ARG A 37 18.71 28.99 -3.22
CA ARG A 37 18.23 29.95 -4.22
C ARG A 37 17.39 29.28 -5.30
N VAL A 38 16.12 29.69 -5.44
CA VAL A 38 15.30 29.36 -6.62
C VAL A 38 14.52 30.62 -7.04
N LEU A 39 14.77 31.10 -8.25
CA LEU A 39 13.91 32.07 -8.93
C LEU A 39 13.20 31.35 -10.07
N SER A 40 11.88 31.43 -10.09
CA SER A 40 11.02 30.89 -11.15
C SER A 40 10.44 32.03 -11.97
N ILE A 41 10.51 31.90 -13.29
CA ILE A 41 9.92 32.86 -14.21
C ILE A 41 8.84 32.15 -14.98
N THR A 42 7.63 32.69 -14.90
CA THR A 42 6.45 32.12 -15.50
C THR A 42 5.97 33.03 -16.63
N ALA A 43 5.83 32.46 -17.81
CA ALA A 43 5.20 33.08 -18.97
C ALA A 43 3.89 32.35 -19.28
N VAL A 44 2.84 33.11 -19.61
CA VAL A 44 1.55 32.57 -20.03
C VAL A 44 1.31 33.02 -21.47
N LYS A 45 1.20 32.06 -22.39
CA LYS A 45 0.91 32.27 -23.82
C LYS A 45 -0.08 31.21 -24.31
N GLN A 46 -0.62 31.41 -25.51
CA GLN A 46 -1.58 30.48 -26.12
C GLN A 46 -0.91 29.19 -26.63
N ASP A 47 0.39 29.24 -26.91
CA ASP A 47 1.18 28.12 -27.40
C ASP A 47 2.37 27.81 -26.47
N LEU A 48 2.72 26.51 -26.35
CA LEU A 48 3.76 26.04 -25.44
C LEU A 48 5.18 26.43 -25.90
N MET A 49 5.45 26.48 -27.21
CA MET A 49 6.73 26.95 -27.75
C MET A 49 6.92 28.43 -27.43
N GLU A 50 5.87 29.24 -27.63
CA GLU A 50 5.91 30.67 -27.31
C GLU A 50 6.08 30.92 -25.81
N ALA A 51 5.32 30.20 -24.97
CA ALA A 51 5.43 30.29 -23.52
C ALA A 51 6.86 29.92 -23.05
N LEU A 52 7.43 28.84 -23.59
CA LEU A 52 8.78 28.42 -23.24
C LEU A 52 9.85 29.42 -23.71
N GLY A 53 9.70 29.96 -24.92
CA GLY A 53 10.60 30.98 -25.47
C GLY A 53 10.60 32.25 -24.61
N GLU A 54 9.42 32.69 -24.18
CA GLU A 54 9.23 33.87 -23.33
C GLU A 54 9.76 33.68 -21.91
N ALA A 55 9.53 32.51 -21.31
CA ALA A 55 10.12 32.17 -20.02
C ALA A 55 11.65 32.19 -20.09
N ASN A 56 12.26 31.60 -21.14
CA ASN A 56 13.70 31.61 -21.34
C ASN A 56 14.26 33.02 -21.58
N ARG A 57 13.53 33.90 -22.30
CA ARG A 57 13.88 35.32 -22.44
C ARG A 57 13.88 36.04 -21.10
N GLY A 58 12.85 35.82 -20.28
CA GLY A 58 12.80 36.37 -18.93
C GLY A 58 13.95 35.90 -18.05
N VAL A 59 14.29 34.61 -18.10
CA VAL A 59 15.40 34.04 -17.29
C VAL A 59 16.73 34.68 -17.66
N ALA A 60 16.94 34.94 -18.94
CA ALA A 60 18.15 35.60 -19.43
C ALA A 60 18.31 37.05 -18.95
N THR A 61 17.24 37.70 -18.45
CA THR A 61 17.33 39.05 -17.89
C THR A 61 17.79 39.08 -16.44
N ILE A 62 17.68 37.97 -15.70
CA ILE A 62 17.99 37.90 -14.27
C ILE A 62 19.47 37.58 -14.05
N HIS A 63 20.16 38.39 -13.23
CA HIS A 63 21.59 38.23 -13.00
C HIS A 63 21.96 38.34 -11.52
N PHE A 64 22.81 37.42 -11.06
CA PHE A 64 23.58 37.49 -9.82
C PHE A 64 24.78 36.53 -9.92
N GLN A 65 25.81 36.74 -9.10
CA GLN A 65 27.05 35.95 -9.17
C GLN A 65 26.79 34.46 -8.83
N GLY A 66 27.26 33.57 -9.71
CA GLY A 66 27.07 32.12 -9.56
C GLY A 66 25.65 31.63 -9.90
N ALA A 67 24.85 32.43 -10.60
CA ALA A 67 23.56 31.98 -11.14
C ALA A 67 23.77 30.87 -12.18
N THR A 68 22.93 29.84 -12.14
CA THR A 68 22.87 28.78 -13.15
C THR A 68 21.46 28.72 -13.70
N PHE A 69 21.31 28.74 -15.02
CA PHE A 69 20.02 28.73 -15.69
C PHE A 69 19.73 27.35 -16.26
N ARG A 70 18.57 26.79 -15.90
CA ARG A 70 18.06 25.53 -16.46
C ARG A 70 17.22 25.84 -17.71
N ARG A 71 17.84 25.78 -18.89
CA ARG A 71 17.16 26.01 -20.18
C ARG A 71 16.42 24.77 -20.72
N ASP A 72 16.61 23.62 -20.09
CA ASP A 72 16.08 22.32 -20.49
C ASP A 72 14.63 22.06 -19.99
N ILE A 73 14.14 22.89 -19.07
CA ILE A 73 12.78 22.78 -18.53
C ILE A 73 11.77 23.06 -19.66
N GLY A 74 10.77 22.20 -19.83
CA GLY A 74 9.73 22.34 -20.86
C GLY A 74 10.04 21.69 -22.22
N HIS A 75 11.31 21.41 -22.56
CA HIS A 75 11.67 20.79 -23.84
C HIS A 75 11.12 19.37 -24.05
N ARG A 76 10.90 18.61 -22.97
CA ARG A 76 10.21 17.31 -23.05
C ARG A 76 8.75 17.45 -23.50
N GLY A 77 8.08 18.54 -23.12
CA GLY A 77 6.72 18.83 -23.58
C GLY A 77 6.66 19.14 -25.09
N LEU A 78 7.71 19.78 -25.62
CA LEU A 78 7.83 20.06 -27.05
C LEU A 78 8.05 18.80 -27.90
N GLN A 79 8.85 17.84 -27.41
CA GLN A 79 8.98 16.53 -28.04
C GLN A 79 7.64 15.79 -28.11
N LEU A 80 6.77 15.97 -27.11
CA LEU A 80 5.42 15.39 -27.11
C LEU A 80 4.53 16.00 -28.21
N LEU A 81 4.64 17.31 -28.45
CA LEU A 81 3.84 18.04 -29.46
C LEU A 81 4.35 17.82 -30.90
N GLN A 82 5.62 17.47 -31.08
CA GLN A 82 6.24 17.19 -32.39
C GLN A 82 6.08 15.74 -32.85
N GLN A 83 5.54 14.86 -32.00
CA GLN A 83 5.20 13.51 -32.43
C GLN A 83 3.94 13.58 -33.30
N PRO A 84 3.96 13.00 -34.52
CA PRO A 84 2.73 12.86 -35.30
C PRO A 84 1.76 12.00 -34.48
N LEU A 85 0.65 12.61 -34.04
CA LEU A 85 -0.50 11.88 -33.51
C LEU A 85 -1.09 11.06 -34.66
N TYR A 86 -0.66 9.81 -34.79
CA TYR A 86 -1.34 8.86 -35.65
C TYR A 86 -2.64 8.45 -34.99
N VAL A 87 -3.75 9.04 -35.44
CA VAL A 87 -5.06 8.44 -35.30
C VAL A 87 -5.13 7.29 -36.29
N SER A 88 -4.90 6.07 -35.82
CA SER A 88 -5.24 4.87 -36.58
C SER A 88 -6.76 4.73 -36.64
N THR A 89 -7.38 5.38 -37.62
CA THR A 89 -8.72 4.98 -38.08
C THR A 89 -8.54 3.73 -38.92
N GLY A 90 -8.57 2.56 -38.27
CA GLY A 90 -8.67 1.27 -38.94
C GLY A 90 -10.03 1.16 -39.63
N THR A 91 -10.15 1.78 -40.79
CA THR A 91 -11.24 1.56 -41.74
C THR A 91 -10.90 0.30 -42.53
N ALA A 92 -11.62 -0.79 -42.28
CA ALA A 92 -11.65 -1.95 -43.16
C ALA A 92 -13.09 -2.15 -43.63
N ALA A 93 -13.45 -1.46 -44.71
CA ALA A 93 -14.57 -1.81 -45.55
C ALA A 93 -14.06 -2.65 -46.74
N GLN A 94 -14.92 -3.56 -47.22
CA GLN A 94 -14.79 -4.49 -48.37
C GLN A 94 -14.22 -5.87 -47.99
N MET A 95 -14.88 -7.03 -48.21
CA MET A 95 -15.93 -7.45 -49.17
C MET A 95 -16.87 -8.52 -48.56
N PHE A 96 -18.15 -8.48 -48.99
CA PHE A 96 -19.23 -9.44 -48.68
C PHE A 96 -19.19 -10.71 -49.57
N LEU A 97 -19.64 -11.86 -49.06
CA LEU A 97 -20.82 -12.67 -49.47
C LEU A 97 -20.75 -14.15 -48.94
N PRO A 98 -21.89 -14.89 -48.84
CA PRO A 98 -22.24 -15.69 -47.65
C PRO A 98 -22.23 -17.21 -47.88
N ALA A 99 -22.13 -18.00 -46.79
CA ALA A 99 -22.49 -19.42 -46.79
C ALA A 99 -22.84 -19.89 -45.36
N TRP A 100 -24.14 -19.87 -45.07
CA TRP A 100 -24.75 -20.79 -44.13
C TRP A 100 -24.66 -22.20 -44.76
N GLU A 101 -24.44 -23.22 -43.93
CA GLU A 101 -24.30 -24.65 -44.29
C GLU A 101 -23.00 -25.11 -44.96
N LEU A 102 -22.07 -25.61 -44.13
CA LEU A 102 -21.26 -26.81 -44.42
C LEU A 102 -20.81 -27.42 -43.08
N TRP A 103 -21.78 -28.12 -42.48
CA TRP A 103 -21.75 -29.40 -41.75
C TRP A 103 -20.46 -29.73 -40.98
N ALA A 104 -20.53 -29.82 -39.64
CA ALA A 104 -20.81 -31.06 -38.89
C ALA A 104 -19.66 -32.09 -38.97
N ASP A 105 -19.25 -32.55 -37.79
CA ASP A 105 -18.28 -33.63 -37.51
C ASP A 105 -16.78 -33.28 -37.66
N LEU A 106 -16.07 -33.07 -36.55
CA LEU A 106 -15.06 -34.02 -36.01
C LEU A 106 -14.24 -33.41 -34.85
N TRP A 107 -13.89 -34.28 -33.92
CA TRP A 107 -13.12 -34.05 -32.68
C TRP A 107 -11.60 -33.88 -32.95
N VAL A 108 -10.98 -32.90 -32.25
CA VAL A 108 -9.58 -32.67 -31.73
C VAL A 108 -8.54 -33.81 -32.01
N PRO A 109 -7.21 -33.59 -32.27
CA PRO A 109 -6.38 -32.71 -31.43
C PRO A 109 -5.07 -32.04 -31.93
N LEU A 110 -4.70 -31.02 -31.14
CA LEU A 110 -3.37 -30.39 -30.90
C LEU A 110 -2.85 -29.30 -31.86
N GLY A 111 -2.85 -28.07 -31.35
CA GLY A 111 -1.90 -27.01 -31.75
C GLY A 111 -2.48 -25.60 -31.92
N HIS A 112 -2.88 -24.97 -30.82
CA HIS A 112 -3.21 -23.53 -30.66
C HIS A 112 -4.44 -22.95 -31.41
N PRO A 113 -5.57 -22.79 -30.69
CA PRO A 113 -6.58 -21.78 -31.04
C PRO A 113 -7.02 -20.96 -29.80
N HIS A 114 -6.73 -19.66 -29.78
CA HIS A 114 -7.43 -18.72 -28.89
C HIS A 114 -7.66 -17.38 -29.62
N CYS A 115 -8.57 -17.38 -30.59
CA CYS A 115 -9.42 -16.22 -30.86
C CYS A 115 -10.85 -16.72 -30.77
N TRP A 116 -11.46 -16.54 -29.60
CA TRP A 116 -12.89 -16.75 -29.37
C TRP A 116 -13.59 -15.47 -29.87
N VAL A 117 -14.57 -15.57 -30.76
CA VAL A 117 -15.99 -15.77 -30.43
C VAL A 117 -16.40 -14.78 -29.33
N ILE A 118 -17.41 -13.95 -29.64
CA ILE A 118 -18.12 -13.09 -28.67
C ILE A 118 -18.28 -13.85 -27.36
N ASN A 119 -17.64 -13.35 -26.30
CA ASN A 119 -17.57 -14.05 -25.03
C ASN A 119 -18.99 -14.13 -24.44
N PRO A 120 -19.55 -15.34 -24.18
CA PRO A 120 -20.90 -15.50 -23.62
C PRO A 120 -21.10 -14.81 -22.27
N ILE A 121 -20.02 -14.41 -21.59
CA ILE A 121 -20.07 -13.69 -20.30
C ILE A 121 -20.74 -12.31 -20.43
N CYS A 122 -20.59 -11.59 -21.56
CA CYS A 122 -21.28 -10.31 -21.78
C CYS A 122 -22.79 -10.51 -22.04
N ALA A 123 -23.17 -11.64 -22.64
CA ALA A 123 -24.57 -11.98 -22.90
C ALA A 123 -25.33 -12.51 -21.66
N MET A 124 -24.62 -12.90 -20.59
CA MET A 124 -25.25 -13.41 -19.35
C MET A 124 -25.68 -12.30 -18.37
N SER A 125 -25.39 -11.03 -18.65
CA SER A 125 -25.78 -9.87 -17.82
C SER A 125 -26.89 -9.02 -18.45
N VAL A 126 -27.84 -9.65 -19.14
CA VAL A 126 -29.01 -8.96 -19.72
C VAL A 126 -30.03 -8.68 -18.62
N LEU A 127 -29.96 -7.48 -18.04
CA LEU A 127 -31.09 -6.85 -17.34
C LEU A 127 -32.18 -6.46 -18.33
N ALA A 128 -33.43 -6.35 -17.86
CA ALA A 128 -34.52 -5.77 -18.64
C ALA A 128 -34.13 -4.35 -19.09
N GLY A 129 -33.84 -4.17 -20.38
CA GLY A 129 -33.42 -2.87 -20.97
C GLY A 129 -32.05 -2.89 -21.66
N GLY A 130 -31.19 -3.88 -21.41
CA GLY A 130 -29.95 -4.07 -22.17
C GLY A 130 -30.22 -4.69 -23.53
N LEU A 131 -30.16 -3.91 -24.61
CA LEU A 131 -30.29 -4.42 -25.98
C LEU A 131 -28.89 -4.63 -26.58
N SER A 132 -28.51 -5.88 -26.79
CA SER A 132 -27.36 -6.24 -27.65
C SER A 132 -27.78 -6.36 -29.12
N GLU A 133 -28.71 -5.53 -29.57
CA GLU A 133 -29.14 -5.45 -30.96
C GLU A 133 -28.58 -4.16 -31.58
N GLY A 134 -27.29 -4.19 -31.94
CA GLY A 134 -26.61 -3.08 -32.59
C GLY A 134 -25.14 -3.38 -32.83
N GLY A 135 -24.71 -3.41 -34.09
CA GLY A 135 -23.38 -3.88 -34.49
C GLY A 135 -22.24 -3.13 -33.80
N GLY A 136 -21.38 -3.87 -33.10
CA GLY A 136 -19.94 -3.68 -32.83
C GLY A 136 -19.37 -2.33 -32.34
N PHE A 137 -20.11 -1.21 -32.36
CA PHE A 137 -19.57 0.14 -32.15
C PHE A 137 -20.02 0.77 -30.82
N ALA A 138 -21.26 0.53 -30.40
CA ALA A 138 -21.82 1.10 -29.18
C ALA A 138 -22.95 0.21 -28.64
N ALA A 139 -23.15 0.23 -27.33
CA ALA A 139 -24.26 -0.46 -26.67
C ALA A 139 -25.44 0.48 -26.44
N PHE A 140 -26.66 -0.06 -26.52
CA PHE A 140 -27.90 0.66 -26.23
C PHE A 140 -28.49 0.22 -24.88
N PHE A 141 -29.06 1.17 -24.14
CA PHE A 141 -29.77 0.90 -22.89
C PHE A 141 -31.13 1.60 -22.90
N ASP A 142 -32.21 0.83 -22.79
CA ASP A 142 -33.58 1.34 -22.81
C ASP A 142 -34.08 1.66 -21.38
N LEU A 143 -34.13 2.96 -21.07
CA LEU A 143 -34.61 3.48 -19.79
C LEU A 143 -36.11 3.23 -19.57
N LYS A 144 -36.90 3.28 -20.64
CA LYS A 144 -38.36 3.10 -20.55
C LYS A 144 -38.68 1.63 -20.28
N ALA A 145 -37.99 0.71 -20.95
CA ALA A 145 -38.10 -0.72 -20.67
C ALA A 145 -37.63 -1.07 -19.25
N SER A 146 -36.71 -0.29 -18.69
CA SER A 146 -36.23 -0.41 -17.31
C SER A 146 -37.19 0.20 -16.27
N GLY A 147 -38.36 0.71 -16.69
CA GLY A 147 -39.41 1.20 -15.79
C GLY A 147 -39.32 2.67 -15.39
N TYR A 148 -38.43 3.46 -16.00
CA TYR A 148 -38.33 4.89 -15.71
C TYR A 148 -39.35 5.73 -16.49
N HIS A 149 -39.84 6.79 -15.85
CA HIS A 149 -40.79 7.75 -16.40
C HIS A 149 -40.14 9.10 -16.73
N ASP A 150 -39.48 9.76 -15.76
CA ASP A 150 -38.73 11.01 -15.95
C ASP A 150 -37.33 10.87 -15.29
N PRO A 151 -36.47 10.01 -15.86
CA PRO A 151 -35.17 9.72 -15.28
C PRO A 151 -34.20 10.87 -15.44
N ILE A 152 -33.41 11.10 -14.40
CA ILE A 152 -32.15 11.83 -14.45
C ILE A 152 -31.02 10.80 -14.46
N LEU A 153 -30.18 10.87 -15.49
CA LEU A 153 -28.97 10.06 -15.56
C LEU A 153 -27.89 10.64 -14.65
N VAL A 154 -27.22 9.75 -13.94
CA VAL A 154 -26.09 10.07 -13.06
C VAL A 154 -24.92 9.20 -13.50
N SER A 155 -23.82 9.82 -13.87
CA SER A 155 -22.62 9.12 -14.31
C SER A 155 -21.45 9.40 -13.39
N GLN A 156 -20.58 8.41 -13.20
CA GLN A 156 -19.35 8.57 -12.45
C GLN A 156 -18.20 7.80 -13.12
N THR A 157 -17.00 8.35 -13.02
CA THR A 157 -15.76 7.66 -13.43
C THR A 157 -14.79 7.61 -12.26
N LYS A 158 -14.15 6.46 -12.06
CA LYS A 158 -13.10 6.26 -11.04
C LYS A 158 -12.01 5.35 -11.58
N GLY A 159 -10.77 5.69 -11.24
CA GLY A 159 -9.64 4.78 -11.36
C GLY A 159 -9.48 3.97 -10.08
N LEU A 160 -9.00 2.74 -10.21
CA LEU A 160 -8.72 1.89 -9.05
C LEU A 160 -7.53 2.40 -8.22
N GLY A 161 -6.57 3.07 -8.87
CA GLY A 161 -5.43 3.70 -8.23
C GLY A 161 -4.41 2.70 -7.65
N PRO A 162 -3.71 3.06 -6.56
CA PRO A 162 -2.56 2.28 -6.06
C PRO A 162 -2.88 0.85 -5.59
N LYS A 163 -4.16 0.50 -5.39
CA LYS A 163 -4.56 -0.88 -5.05
C LYS A 163 -4.16 -1.87 -6.14
N LEU A 164 -4.23 -1.45 -7.41
CA LEU A 164 -3.78 -2.28 -8.55
C LEU A 164 -2.30 -2.64 -8.45
N GLN A 165 -1.46 -1.68 -8.04
CA GLN A 165 -0.04 -1.90 -7.85
C GLN A 165 0.24 -2.89 -6.72
N VAL A 166 -0.54 -2.85 -5.63
CA VAL A 166 -0.42 -3.82 -4.54
C VAL A 166 -0.89 -5.21 -4.98
N ALA A 167 -1.98 -5.29 -5.76
CA ALA A 167 -2.42 -6.54 -6.39
C ALA A 167 -1.34 -7.20 -7.25
N GLN A 168 -0.64 -6.40 -8.07
CA GLN A 168 0.48 -6.86 -8.89
C GLN A 168 1.64 -7.38 -8.05
N VAL A 169 2.00 -6.68 -6.96
CA VAL A 169 3.03 -7.12 -6.01
C VAL A 169 2.63 -8.43 -5.33
N CYS A 170 1.36 -8.59 -4.96
CA CYS A 170 0.84 -9.81 -4.36
C CYS A 170 0.53 -10.92 -5.39
N LYS A 171 0.64 -10.65 -6.69
CA LYS A 171 0.23 -11.53 -7.80
C LYS A 171 -1.21 -12.04 -7.68
N ARG A 172 -2.13 -11.15 -7.28
CA ARG A 172 -3.56 -11.45 -7.10
C ARG A 172 -4.41 -10.40 -7.81
N HIS A 173 -5.23 -10.82 -8.76
CA HIS A 173 -6.05 -9.94 -9.60
C HIS A 173 -7.54 -10.29 -9.58
N ASP A 174 -7.91 -11.36 -8.87
CA ASP A 174 -9.25 -11.95 -8.79
C ASP A 174 -10.31 -11.03 -8.17
N THR A 175 -9.90 -10.16 -7.24
CA THR A 175 -10.82 -9.25 -6.53
C THR A 175 -10.82 -7.82 -7.09
N ILE A 176 -9.97 -7.55 -8.07
CA ILE A 176 -9.67 -6.20 -8.53
C ILE A 176 -10.83 -5.59 -9.32
N GLY A 177 -11.48 -6.40 -10.16
CA GLY A 177 -12.68 -6.00 -10.86
C GLY A 177 -13.82 -5.62 -9.92
N GLN A 178 -13.98 -6.39 -8.83
CA GLN A 178 -15.03 -6.17 -7.83
C GLN A 178 -14.83 -4.86 -7.08
N GLU A 179 -13.59 -4.53 -6.69
CA GLU A 179 -13.30 -3.25 -6.05
C GLU A 179 -13.67 -2.07 -6.96
N LEU A 180 -13.29 -2.12 -8.24
CA LEU A 180 -13.54 -1.04 -9.17
C LEU A 180 -15.03 -0.75 -9.31
N VAL A 181 -15.83 -1.80 -9.50
CA VAL A 181 -17.29 -1.67 -9.60
C VAL A 181 -17.87 -1.12 -8.29
N ALA A 182 -17.43 -1.62 -7.13
CA ALA A 182 -17.90 -1.15 -5.84
C ALA A 182 -17.60 0.35 -5.61
N LEU A 183 -16.40 0.82 -5.97
CA LEU A 183 -16.02 2.24 -5.87
C LEU A 183 -16.95 3.13 -6.71
N CYS A 184 -17.21 2.74 -7.95
CA CYS A 184 -18.05 3.49 -8.87
C CYS A 184 -19.54 3.46 -8.47
N VAL A 185 -20.07 2.28 -8.18
CA VAL A 185 -21.50 2.07 -7.89
C VAL A 185 -21.92 2.74 -6.59
N ASN A 186 -21.09 2.65 -5.54
CA ASN A 186 -21.43 3.24 -4.25
C ASN A 186 -21.50 4.79 -4.32
N ASP A 187 -20.72 5.42 -5.20
CA ASP A 187 -20.80 6.88 -5.42
C ASP A 187 -22.15 7.31 -6.05
N LEU A 188 -22.75 6.47 -6.90
CA LEU A 188 -24.07 6.76 -7.48
C LEU A 188 -25.17 6.76 -6.42
N LEU A 189 -25.06 5.90 -5.41
CA LEU A 189 -26.03 5.82 -4.31
C LEU A 189 -26.08 7.11 -3.48
N ALA A 190 -25.01 7.89 -3.45
CA ALA A 190 -25.01 9.21 -2.81
C ALA A 190 -26.02 10.19 -3.45
N GLN A 191 -26.40 9.94 -4.71
CA GLN A 191 -27.43 10.70 -5.42
C GLN A 191 -28.80 9.99 -5.40
N GLY A 192 -28.91 8.80 -4.79
CA GLY A 192 -30.08 7.94 -4.86
C GLY A 192 -30.26 7.25 -6.22
N ALA A 193 -29.22 7.24 -7.05
CA ALA A 193 -29.26 6.63 -8.37
C ALA A 193 -29.05 5.13 -8.30
N GLU A 194 -29.88 4.41 -9.04
CA GLU A 194 -29.75 2.98 -9.26
C GLU A 194 -28.77 2.74 -10.42
N PRO A 195 -27.73 1.92 -10.24
CA PRO A 195 -26.80 1.59 -11.31
C PRO A 195 -27.50 0.88 -12.47
N LEU A 196 -27.26 1.33 -13.70
CA LEU A 196 -27.84 0.74 -14.90
C LEU A 196 -26.82 -0.07 -15.68
N PHE A 197 -25.68 0.55 -15.99
CA PHE A 197 -24.63 -0.09 -16.76
C PHE A 197 -23.22 0.40 -16.44
N PHE A 198 -22.24 -0.42 -16.82
CA PHE A 198 -20.83 -0.25 -16.54
C PHE A 198 -19.99 -0.46 -17.79
N LEU A 199 -18.94 0.36 -17.95
CA LEU A 199 -17.89 0.21 -18.94
C LEU A 199 -16.52 0.29 -18.27
N THR A 200 -15.52 -0.32 -18.88
CA THR A 200 -14.14 -0.32 -18.35
C THR A 200 -13.14 0.16 -19.39
N HIS A 201 -12.09 0.81 -18.91
CA HIS A 201 -10.90 1.10 -19.70
C HIS A 201 -9.67 0.56 -18.96
N LEU A 202 -8.85 -0.21 -19.66
CA LEU A 202 -7.61 -0.77 -19.15
C LEU A 202 -6.45 -0.36 -20.06
N ALA A 203 -5.49 0.34 -19.47
CA ALA A 203 -4.23 0.68 -20.12
C ALA A 203 -3.10 -0.14 -19.50
N CYS A 204 -2.28 -0.81 -20.31
CA CYS A 204 -1.14 -1.57 -19.81
C CYS A 204 0.08 -1.45 -20.72
N GLY A 205 1.27 -1.62 -20.15
CA GLY A 205 2.52 -1.59 -20.93
C GLY A 205 2.75 -2.86 -21.76
N LYS A 206 2.44 -4.02 -21.19
CA LYS A 206 2.43 -5.31 -21.89
C LYS A 206 1.20 -6.08 -21.47
N LEU A 207 0.47 -6.61 -22.44
CA LEU A 207 -0.75 -7.37 -22.16
C LEU A 207 -0.42 -8.76 -21.57
N ASP A 208 -1.09 -9.11 -20.47
CA ASP A 208 -1.17 -10.47 -19.94
C ASP A 208 -2.64 -10.92 -20.04
N ALA A 209 -2.91 -11.88 -20.92
CA ALA A 209 -4.26 -12.32 -21.24
C ALA A 209 -4.94 -13.04 -20.07
N GLU A 210 -4.19 -13.75 -19.23
CA GLU A 210 -4.76 -14.49 -18.10
C GLU A 210 -5.19 -13.52 -16.99
N VAL A 211 -4.36 -12.51 -16.72
CA VAL A 211 -4.70 -11.43 -15.78
C VAL A 211 -5.89 -10.61 -16.27
N MET A 212 -5.96 -10.34 -17.58
CA MET A 212 -7.06 -9.63 -18.21
C MET A 212 -8.40 -10.34 -17.99
N GLU A 213 -8.48 -11.61 -18.35
CA GLU A 213 -9.71 -12.39 -18.22
C GLU A 213 -10.13 -12.50 -16.75
N THR A 214 -9.18 -12.69 -15.83
CA THR A 214 -9.45 -12.70 -14.39
C THR A 214 -10.09 -11.39 -13.92
N ILE A 215 -9.54 -10.24 -14.33
CA ILE A 215 -10.10 -8.93 -13.97
C ILE A 215 -11.50 -8.77 -14.56
N LYS A 216 -11.67 -9.12 -15.84
CA LYS A 216 -12.93 -9.00 -16.56
C LYS A 216 -14.05 -9.84 -15.95
N GLU A 217 -13.76 -11.09 -15.59
CA GLU A 217 -14.71 -11.96 -14.87
C GLU A 217 -15.12 -11.33 -13.53
N GLY A 218 -14.17 -10.77 -12.79
CA GLY A 218 -14.43 -10.06 -11.55
C GLY A 218 -15.32 -8.83 -11.72
N ILE A 219 -15.16 -8.08 -12.82
CA ILE A 219 -16.02 -6.93 -13.15
C ILE A 219 -17.43 -7.40 -13.50
N ALA A 220 -17.54 -8.39 -14.38
CA ALA A 220 -18.84 -8.91 -14.81
C ALA A 220 -19.66 -9.46 -13.64
N GLU A 221 -19.03 -10.21 -12.73
CA GLU A 221 -19.67 -10.73 -11.52
C GLU A 221 -20.09 -9.61 -10.56
N ALA A 222 -19.25 -8.58 -10.41
CA ALA A 222 -19.59 -7.44 -9.57
C ALA A 222 -20.75 -6.61 -10.16
N CYS A 223 -20.80 -6.40 -11.47
CA CYS A 223 -21.92 -5.75 -12.13
C CYS A 223 -23.22 -6.51 -11.90
N ARG A 224 -23.22 -7.85 -12.05
CA ARG A 224 -24.38 -8.69 -11.71
C ARG A 224 -24.82 -8.51 -10.26
N SER A 225 -23.87 -8.56 -9.33
CA SER A 225 -24.13 -8.37 -7.90
C SER A 225 -24.63 -6.95 -7.56
N ALA A 226 -24.21 -5.94 -8.32
CA ALA A 226 -24.63 -4.55 -8.17
C ALA A 226 -26.00 -4.25 -8.77
N GLY A 227 -26.53 -5.13 -9.63
CA GLY A 227 -27.75 -4.93 -10.40
C GLY A 227 -27.56 -4.09 -11.66
N CYS A 228 -26.36 -4.05 -12.26
CA CYS A 228 -26.10 -3.32 -13.51
C CYS A 228 -25.53 -4.21 -14.62
N ALA A 229 -25.70 -3.76 -15.87
CA ALA A 229 -25.21 -4.46 -17.06
C ALA A 229 -23.74 -4.09 -17.34
N PHE A 230 -22.88 -5.07 -17.61
CA PHE A 230 -21.54 -4.80 -18.12
C PHE A 230 -21.58 -4.70 -19.65
N LEU A 231 -21.44 -3.49 -20.20
CA LEU A 231 -21.64 -3.24 -21.64
C LEU A 231 -20.37 -3.35 -22.48
N GLY A 232 -19.19 -3.31 -21.86
CA GLY A 232 -17.95 -3.54 -22.59
C GLY A 232 -16.70 -2.99 -21.92
N GLU A 233 -15.57 -3.37 -22.50
CA GLU A 233 -14.23 -2.95 -22.10
C GLU A 233 -13.49 -2.34 -23.29
N GLN A 234 -12.62 -1.40 -22.98
CA GLN A 234 -11.65 -0.88 -23.93
C GLN A 234 -10.24 -1.17 -23.39
N VAL A 235 -9.48 -1.95 -24.14
CA VAL A 235 -8.10 -2.33 -23.79
C VAL A 235 -7.12 -1.54 -24.66
N THR A 236 -6.09 -0.98 -24.05
CA THR A 236 -5.05 -0.22 -24.74
C THR A 236 -3.66 -0.65 -24.29
N GLU A 237 -2.86 -1.19 -25.21
CA GLU A 237 -1.45 -1.48 -24.97
C GLU A 237 -0.61 -0.23 -25.32
N VAL A 238 0.06 0.35 -24.31
CA VAL A 238 0.78 1.62 -24.44
C VAL A 238 2.29 1.35 -24.45
N ALA A 239 2.96 1.65 -25.56
CA ALA A 239 4.37 1.33 -25.76
C ALA A 239 5.36 2.02 -24.79
N SER A 240 4.97 3.12 -24.12
CA SER A 240 5.65 3.78 -22.97
C SER A 240 4.84 5.03 -22.57
N PRO A 241 4.58 5.37 -21.28
CA PRO A 241 5.54 5.41 -20.16
C PRO A 241 5.33 4.37 -19.04
N CYS A 242 4.42 3.40 -19.20
CA CYS A 242 4.23 2.37 -18.17
C CYS A 242 5.38 1.36 -18.17
N PRO A 243 6.08 1.15 -17.03
CA PRO A 243 7.05 0.07 -16.92
C PRO A 243 6.38 -1.29 -17.18
N PRO A 244 7.13 -2.30 -17.64
CA PRO A 244 6.59 -3.64 -17.86
C PRO A 244 5.84 -4.14 -16.62
N GLY A 245 4.59 -4.57 -16.80
CA GLY A 245 3.72 -5.05 -15.73
C GLY A 245 2.97 -3.97 -14.95
N HIS A 246 3.08 -2.68 -15.29
CA HIS A 246 2.19 -1.65 -14.74
C HIS A 246 0.94 -1.52 -15.63
N CYS A 247 -0.23 -1.51 -14.96
CA CYS A 247 -1.53 -1.33 -15.58
C CYS A 247 -2.26 -0.19 -14.86
N ASP A 248 -3.15 0.48 -15.58
CA ASP A 248 -4.14 1.39 -15.02
C ASP A 248 -5.53 0.92 -15.43
N LEU A 249 -6.45 0.92 -14.48
CA LEU A 249 -7.79 0.39 -14.65
C LEU A 249 -8.80 1.44 -14.18
N ALA A 250 -9.65 1.86 -15.12
CA ALA A 250 -10.71 2.82 -14.89
C ALA A 250 -12.08 2.21 -15.19
N GLY A 251 -13.06 2.61 -14.39
CA GLY A 251 -14.44 2.19 -14.50
C GLY A 251 -15.34 3.40 -14.73
N PHE A 252 -16.32 3.23 -15.59
CA PHE A 252 -17.35 4.20 -15.90
C PHE A 252 -18.70 3.58 -15.64
N VAL A 253 -19.49 4.20 -14.77
CA VAL A 253 -20.83 3.73 -14.42
C VAL A 253 -21.85 4.79 -14.76
N VAL A 254 -23.00 4.36 -15.26
CA VAL A 254 -24.19 5.20 -15.43
C VAL A 254 -25.33 4.57 -14.63
N GLY A 255 -25.99 5.39 -13.85
CA GLY A 255 -27.22 5.08 -13.14
C GLY A 255 -28.33 6.04 -13.48
N ALA A 256 -29.53 5.77 -12.95
CA ALA A 256 -30.68 6.65 -13.09
C ALA A 256 -31.46 6.78 -11.78
N VAL A 257 -32.06 7.96 -11.62
CA VAL A 257 -32.95 8.29 -10.52
C VAL A 257 -34.15 9.06 -11.06
N GLU A 258 -35.35 8.78 -10.56
CA GLU A 258 -36.52 9.60 -10.87
C GLU A 258 -36.30 11.03 -10.34
N ARG A 259 -36.71 12.04 -11.10
CA ARG A 259 -36.47 13.45 -10.75
C ARG A 259 -36.89 13.82 -9.32
N GLY A 260 -37.98 13.25 -8.83
CA GLY A 260 -38.50 13.46 -7.47
C GLY A 260 -37.88 12.58 -6.37
N GLN A 261 -37.05 11.60 -6.73
CA GLN A 261 -36.45 10.63 -5.79
C GLN A 261 -34.97 10.87 -5.54
N ARG A 262 -34.41 11.96 -6.09
CA ARG A 262 -33.03 12.36 -5.79
C ARG A 262 -32.86 12.53 -4.29
N LEU A 263 -31.77 11.99 -3.76
CA LEU A 263 -31.30 12.37 -2.44
C LEU A 263 -30.86 13.84 -2.53
N LEU A 264 -31.75 14.76 -2.13
CA LEU A 264 -31.56 16.22 -2.23
C LEU A 264 -30.50 16.77 -1.26
N GLY A 265 -29.59 15.91 -0.79
CA GLY A 265 -28.54 16.27 0.14
C GLY A 265 -29.10 16.79 1.46
N LEU A 266 -28.20 17.07 2.39
CA LEU A 266 -28.49 17.46 3.76
C LEU A 266 -29.17 18.84 3.93
N GLN A 267 -29.87 19.38 2.93
CA GLN A 267 -30.74 20.55 3.10
C GLN A 267 -31.80 20.33 4.18
N ARG A 268 -32.15 19.07 4.47
CA ARG A 268 -33.07 18.65 5.54
C ARG A 268 -32.37 18.19 6.82
N ALA A 269 -31.03 18.19 6.82
CA ALA A 269 -30.28 17.78 7.99
C ALA A 269 -30.34 18.88 9.05
N GLN A 270 -30.37 18.45 10.30
CA GLN A 270 -30.45 19.34 11.43
C GLN A 270 -29.64 18.77 12.60
N GLU A 271 -29.34 19.64 13.56
CA GLU A 271 -28.75 19.21 14.82
C GLU A 271 -29.56 18.07 15.45
N GLY A 272 -28.86 17.06 15.94
CA GLY A 272 -29.46 15.89 16.59
C GLY A 272 -29.86 14.77 15.64
N ASP A 273 -29.75 14.95 14.32
CA ASP A 273 -29.82 13.84 13.37
C ASP A 273 -28.74 12.81 13.67
N VAL A 274 -29.04 11.55 13.37
CA VAL A 274 -28.21 10.40 13.74
C VAL A 274 -27.41 9.92 12.55
N LEU A 275 -26.15 9.55 12.80
CA LEU A 275 -25.28 8.90 11.84
C LEU A 275 -25.31 7.39 12.03
N LEU A 276 -25.67 6.66 10.97
CA LEU A 276 -25.59 5.21 10.91
C LEU A 276 -24.41 4.81 10.03
N GLY A 277 -23.51 3.97 10.53
CA GLY A 277 -22.35 3.46 9.82
C GLY A 277 -22.58 2.04 9.32
N LEU A 278 -22.26 1.77 8.06
CA LEU A 278 -22.28 0.44 7.46
C LEU A 278 -20.90 -0.20 7.54
N GLY A 279 -20.82 -1.45 7.97
CA GLY A 279 -19.56 -2.19 8.05
C GLY A 279 -18.96 -2.48 6.67
N SER A 280 -17.64 -2.26 6.55
CA SER A 280 -16.83 -2.70 5.42
C SER A 280 -15.48 -3.22 5.90
N PRO A 281 -15.09 -4.45 5.50
CA PRO A 281 -13.77 -5.01 5.84
C PRO A 281 -12.65 -4.47 4.94
N GLY A 282 -12.98 -3.82 3.82
CA GLY A 282 -12.01 -3.38 2.81
C GLY A 282 -11.33 -2.05 3.15
N ILE A 283 -10.07 -1.90 2.73
CA ILE A 283 -9.28 -0.67 2.91
C ILE A 283 -9.65 0.42 1.89
N HIS A 284 -10.18 0.01 0.73
CA HIS A 284 -10.52 0.84 -0.43
C HIS A 284 -9.34 1.61 -1.07
N GLY A 285 -9.54 2.09 -2.30
CA GLY A 285 -8.47 2.52 -3.22
C GLY A 285 -7.51 3.62 -2.71
N ARG A 286 -8.00 4.65 -2.00
CA ARG A 286 -7.17 5.81 -1.61
C ARG A 286 -6.06 5.46 -0.62
N GLY A 287 -6.36 4.59 0.35
CA GLY A 287 -5.42 4.20 1.41
C GLY A 287 -4.21 3.42 0.90
N PHE A 288 -4.27 2.83 -0.30
CA PHE A 288 -3.21 1.95 -0.81
C PHE A 288 -1.89 2.66 -1.10
N GLY A 289 -1.89 3.99 -1.28
CA GLY A 289 -0.64 4.75 -1.37
C GLY A 289 0.15 4.74 -0.05
N VAL A 290 -0.54 4.67 1.09
CA VAL A 290 0.07 4.51 2.41
C VAL A 290 0.37 3.03 2.68
N VAL A 291 -0.57 2.12 2.39
CA VAL A 291 -0.34 0.66 2.53
C VAL A 291 0.92 0.22 1.79
N ARG A 292 1.11 0.67 0.54
CA ARG A 292 2.30 0.34 -0.25
C ARG A 292 3.59 0.83 0.42
N ARG A 293 3.58 2.01 1.04
CA ARG A 293 4.72 2.52 1.81
C ARG A 293 4.98 1.68 3.05
N ILE A 294 3.94 1.32 3.79
CA ILE A 294 4.04 0.45 4.97
C ILE A 294 4.60 -0.93 4.59
N LEU A 295 4.14 -1.53 3.48
CA LEU A 295 4.65 -2.82 2.99
C LEU A 295 6.14 -2.77 2.59
N LEU A 296 6.63 -1.62 2.14
CA LEU A 296 8.06 -1.46 1.79
C LEU A 296 8.95 -1.38 3.04
N THR A 297 8.42 -0.92 4.17
CA THR A 297 9.16 -0.77 5.44
C THR A 297 8.90 -1.91 6.43
N SER A 298 7.79 -2.64 6.27
CA SER A 298 7.39 -3.74 7.14
C SER A 298 8.21 -5.01 6.91
N SER A 299 8.31 -5.86 7.93
CA SER A 299 8.79 -7.25 7.75
C SER A 299 7.76 -8.20 7.15
N LEU A 300 6.49 -7.79 7.07
CA LEU A 300 5.45 -8.64 6.51
C LEU A 300 5.34 -8.44 5.00
N HIS A 301 5.17 -9.55 4.29
CA HIS A 301 4.93 -9.59 2.86
C HIS A 301 3.46 -9.97 2.58
N CYS A 302 3.01 -9.82 1.33
CA CYS A 302 1.65 -10.26 0.96
C CYS A 302 1.38 -11.72 1.34
N SER A 303 2.39 -12.59 1.26
CA SER A 303 2.28 -14.01 1.60
C SER A 303 2.41 -14.32 3.10
N SER A 304 2.70 -13.32 3.94
CA SER A 304 2.76 -13.50 5.39
C SER A 304 1.35 -13.70 5.96
N PRO A 305 1.19 -14.40 7.10
CA PRO A 305 -0.10 -14.51 7.77
C PRO A 305 -0.70 -13.14 8.08
N ALA A 306 -2.01 -12.97 7.86
CA ALA A 306 -2.67 -11.71 8.15
C ALA A 306 -2.75 -11.44 9.67
N PRO A 307 -2.42 -10.22 10.12
CA PRO A 307 -2.55 -9.82 11.51
C PRO A 307 -3.96 -10.06 12.04
N GLY A 308 -4.06 -10.73 13.19
CA GLY A 308 -5.32 -10.92 13.92
C GLY A 308 -6.22 -12.07 13.42
N THR A 309 -6.07 -12.48 12.17
CA THR A 309 -6.81 -13.66 11.63
C THR A 309 -6.26 -14.99 12.15
N CYS A 310 -7.13 -16.01 12.23
CA CYS A 310 -6.76 -17.40 12.47
C CYS A 310 -6.97 -18.20 11.17
N GLY A 311 -5.97 -18.95 10.71
CA GLY A 311 -6.06 -19.81 9.52
C GLY A 311 -5.04 -19.48 8.43
N ASP A 312 -5.31 -19.92 7.20
CA ASP A 312 -4.42 -19.77 6.03
C ASP A 312 -4.52 -18.39 5.35
N THR A 313 -5.27 -17.43 5.91
CA THR A 313 -5.47 -16.10 5.33
C THR A 313 -4.18 -15.28 5.35
N THR A 314 -3.72 -14.87 4.19
CA THR A 314 -2.51 -14.04 4.05
C THR A 314 -2.81 -12.55 4.18
N LEU A 315 -1.78 -11.75 4.48
CA LEU A 315 -1.88 -10.29 4.51
C LEU A 315 -2.37 -9.75 3.16
N GLY A 316 -1.91 -10.33 2.06
CA GLY A 316 -2.37 -10.00 0.72
C GLY A 316 -3.87 -10.23 0.55
N ASP A 317 -4.40 -11.33 1.10
CA ASP A 317 -5.83 -11.66 1.06
C ASP A 317 -6.66 -10.58 1.77
N VAL A 318 -6.23 -10.19 2.98
CA VAL A 318 -6.94 -9.18 3.77
C VAL A 318 -6.83 -7.80 3.14
N LEU A 319 -5.64 -7.40 2.68
CA LEU A 319 -5.44 -6.13 1.99
C LEU A 319 -6.29 -6.05 0.72
N LEU A 320 -6.31 -7.10 -0.08
CA LEU A 320 -7.04 -7.13 -1.36
C LEU A 320 -8.51 -7.54 -1.21
N THR A 321 -9.05 -7.57 0.01
CA THR A 321 -10.49 -7.72 0.24
C THR A 321 -11.24 -6.68 -0.59
N PRO A 322 -12.19 -7.08 -1.44
CA PRO A 322 -12.96 -6.16 -2.26
C PRO A 322 -13.93 -5.35 -1.40
N GLY A 323 -14.19 -4.13 -1.83
CA GLY A 323 -15.17 -3.25 -1.22
C GLY A 323 -16.58 -3.83 -1.31
N LYS A 324 -17.38 -3.60 -0.26
CA LYS A 324 -18.77 -4.04 -0.24
C LYS A 324 -19.62 -3.18 -1.17
N MET A 325 -20.47 -3.83 -1.97
CA MET A 325 -21.48 -3.14 -2.77
C MET A 325 -22.77 -3.00 -1.96
N PHE A 326 -23.28 -1.78 -1.87
CA PHE A 326 -24.45 -1.49 -1.07
C PHE A 326 -25.74 -1.30 -1.89
N SER A 327 -25.66 -1.26 -3.22
CA SER A 327 -26.79 -0.84 -4.08
C SER A 327 -28.04 -1.70 -3.91
N PRO A 328 -28.01 -3.05 -3.97
CA PRO A 328 -29.25 -3.82 -3.96
C PRO A 328 -29.95 -3.74 -2.59
N ALA A 329 -29.14 -3.70 -1.52
CA ALA A 329 -29.64 -3.68 -0.15
C ALA A 329 -30.17 -2.31 0.28
N LEU A 330 -29.53 -1.23 -0.17
CA LEU A 330 -29.85 0.11 0.31
C LEU A 330 -30.81 0.88 -0.58
N LEU A 331 -30.91 0.61 -1.89
CA LEU A 331 -31.79 1.38 -2.78
C LEU A 331 -33.24 1.49 -2.24
N PRO A 332 -33.89 0.43 -1.74
CA PRO A 332 -35.21 0.54 -1.14
C PRO A 332 -35.26 1.44 0.09
N ILE A 333 -34.21 1.40 0.92
CA ILE A 333 -34.09 2.18 2.17
C ILE A 333 -33.84 3.66 1.84
N LEU A 334 -32.97 3.94 0.87
CA LEU A 334 -32.69 5.29 0.39
C LEU A 334 -33.94 5.93 -0.25
N ARG A 335 -34.72 5.13 -0.98
CA ARG A 335 -35.98 5.55 -1.60
C ARG A 335 -37.16 5.68 -0.62
N SER A 336 -37.03 5.23 0.63
CA SER A 336 -38.10 5.30 1.62
C SER A 336 -38.41 6.74 2.09
N GLY A 337 -37.51 7.69 1.81
CA GLY A 337 -37.61 9.08 2.26
C GLY A 337 -37.19 9.31 3.73
N HIS A 338 -36.77 8.26 4.43
CA HIS A 338 -36.30 8.34 5.83
C HIS A 338 -34.81 8.70 5.95
N VAL A 339 -34.03 8.45 4.89
CA VAL A 339 -32.60 8.77 4.82
C VAL A 339 -32.43 10.17 4.22
N LYS A 340 -31.71 11.02 4.94
CA LYS A 340 -31.44 12.41 4.52
C LYS A 340 -30.18 12.53 3.68
N GLY A 341 -29.24 11.60 3.85
CA GLY A 341 -27.98 11.59 3.13
C GLY A 341 -27.29 10.23 3.20
N PHE A 342 -26.47 9.95 2.19
CA PHE A 342 -25.61 8.78 2.10
C PHE A 342 -24.24 9.22 1.60
N ALA A 343 -23.17 8.74 2.25
CA ALA A 343 -21.80 9.00 1.82
C ALA A 343 -20.94 7.74 1.92
N PRO A 344 -20.32 7.27 0.82
CA PRO A 344 -19.29 6.26 0.88
C PRO A 344 -18.01 6.84 1.50
N THR A 345 -17.25 5.98 2.18
CA THR A 345 -16.02 6.36 2.92
C THR A 345 -14.75 5.81 2.28
N ALA A 346 -14.81 5.40 1.01
CA ALA A 346 -13.67 4.89 0.25
C ALA A 346 -12.52 5.91 0.13
N GLU A 347 -12.82 7.20 0.25
CA GLU A 347 -11.86 8.31 0.25
C GLU A 347 -11.34 8.65 1.67
N GLY A 348 -11.69 7.84 2.68
CA GLY A 348 -11.45 8.08 4.11
C GLY A 348 -12.74 8.41 4.86
N LEU A 349 -12.79 8.06 6.16
CA LEU A 349 -13.97 8.28 7.00
C LEU A 349 -14.37 9.77 7.07
N LEU A 350 -13.40 10.64 7.36
CA LEU A 350 -13.64 12.10 7.44
C LEU A 350 -13.99 12.69 6.07
N GLY A 351 -13.28 12.24 5.02
CA GLY A 351 -13.47 12.74 3.66
C GLY A 351 -14.83 12.37 3.05
N GLY A 352 -15.39 11.22 3.42
CA GLY A 352 -16.74 10.82 3.01
C GLY A 352 -17.80 11.69 3.68
N ILE A 353 -17.73 11.84 5.00
CA ILE A 353 -18.72 12.58 5.80
C ILE A 353 -18.67 14.09 5.47
N SER A 354 -17.49 14.66 5.22
CA SER A 354 -17.36 16.10 4.91
C SER A 354 -17.99 16.48 3.58
N ARG A 355 -18.03 15.57 2.60
CA ARG A 355 -18.76 15.77 1.34
C ARG A 355 -20.28 15.75 1.53
N LEU A 356 -20.75 15.15 2.61
CA LEU A 356 -22.16 15.05 2.94
C LEU A 356 -22.64 16.31 3.68
N LEU A 357 -21.92 16.71 4.75
CA LEU A 357 -22.28 17.79 5.69
C LEU A 357 -22.21 19.19 5.07
N PRO A 358 -23.24 20.05 5.24
CA PRO A 358 -23.15 21.46 4.85
C PRO A 358 -22.28 22.23 5.84
N GLU A 359 -21.77 23.40 5.43
CA GLU A 359 -20.83 24.22 6.23
C GLU A 359 -21.37 24.63 7.63
N HIS A 360 -22.69 24.71 7.77
CA HIS A 360 -23.36 25.10 9.02
C HIS A 360 -23.64 23.92 9.96
N LEU A 361 -23.19 22.71 9.64
CA LEU A 361 -23.32 21.52 10.48
C LEU A 361 -21.97 20.85 10.70
N SER A 362 -21.88 20.07 11.75
CA SER A 362 -20.72 19.28 12.11
C SER A 362 -21.17 17.90 12.58
N ALA A 363 -20.22 16.98 12.75
CA ALA A 363 -20.53 15.63 13.23
C ALA A 363 -19.56 15.18 14.31
N VAL A 364 -20.09 14.47 15.29
CA VAL A 364 -19.31 13.78 16.31
C VAL A 364 -19.62 12.29 16.21
N LEU A 365 -18.56 11.50 16.07
CA LEU A 365 -18.59 10.05 15.98
C LEU A 365 -17.87 9.46 17.19
N ASP A 366 -18.30 8.29 17.65
CA ASP A 366 -17.62 7.54 18.70
C ASP A 366 -17.11 6.20 18.16
N ALA A 367 -15.79 6.06 18.04
CA ALA A 367 -15.15 4.86 17.48
C ALA A 367 -15.37 3.58 18.29
N LEU A 368 -15.80 3.67 19.54
CA LEU A 368 -16.16 2.51 20.36
C LEU A 368 -17.54 1.92 19.98
N SER A 369 -18.32 2.62 19.15
CA SER A 369 -19.67 2.19 18.76
C SER A 369 -19.72 1.19 17.60
N TRP A 370 -18.61 0.96 16.90
CA TRP A 370 -18.51 -0.03 15.83
C TRP A 370 -17.27 -0.91 15.94
N LYS A 371 -17.30 -2.03 15.24
CA LYS A 371 -16.17 -2.96 15.18
C LYS A 371 -15.17 -2.50 14.12
N ILE A 372 -13.97 -2.09 14.55
CA ILE A 372 -12.87 -1.79 13.64
C ILE A 372 -12.16 -3.10 13.24
N PRO A 373 -12.04 -3.43 11.94
CA PRO A 373 -11.26 -4.58 11.50
C PRO A 373 -9.78 -4.50 11.90
N GLU A 374 -9.19 -5.63 12.30
CA GLU A 374 -7.82 -5.71 12.83
C GLU A 374 -6.75 -5.22 11.86
N ILE A 375 -7.03 -5.25 10.56
CA ILE A 375 -6.12 -4.71 9.55
C ILE A 375 -5.86 -3.21 9.75
N PHE A 376 -6.85 -2.44 10.21
CA PHE A 376 -6.67 -1.01 10.51
C PHE A 376 -5.84 -0.80 11.78
N CYS A 377 -5.96 -1.68 12.78
CA CYS A 377 -5.09 -1.68 13.96
C CYS A 377 -3.63 -1.97 13.57
N TRP A 378 -3.42 -2.91 12.65
CA TRP A 378 -2.09 -3.20 12.11
C TRP A 378 -1.53 -2.00 11.34
N LEU A 379 -2.31 -1.38 10.44
CA LEU A 379 -1.88 -0.20 9.68
C LEU A 379 -1.51 0.97 10.61
N TYR A 380 -2.32 1.21 11.64
CA TYR A 380 -2.08 2.24 12.66
C TYR A 380 -0.71 2.05 13.33
N LYS A 381 -0.39 0.81 13.74
CA LYS A 381 0.86 0.49 14.42
C LYS A 381 2.07 0.42 13.51
N GLU A 382 1.98 -0.39 12.46
CA GLU A 382 3.10 -0.67 11.55
C GLU A 382 3.47 0.59 10.76
N GLY A 383 2.48 1.42 10.42
CA GLY A 383 2.69 2.71 9.77
C GLY A 383 3.03 3.85 10.73
N ASN A 384 3.00 3.63 12.05
CA ASN A 384 3.14 4.67 13.09
C ASN A 384 2.27 5.90 12.79
N LEU A 385 1.01 5.66 12.44
CA LEU A 385 0.06 6.70 12.03
C LEU A 385 -0.65 7.29 13.24
N SER A 386 -1.00 8.57 13.19
CA SER A 386 -1.92 9.17 14.17
C SER A 386 -3.38 8.74 13.91
N ALA A 387 -4.24 8.87 14.91
CA ALA A 387 -5.66 8.57 14.75
C ALA A 387 -6.33 9.49 13.72
N GLU A 388 -5.90 10.75 13.63
CA GLU A 388 -6.38 11.70 12.62
C GLU A 388 -5.97 11.26 11.20
N GLU A 389 -4.71 10.90 10.97
CA GLU A 389 -4.26 10.37 9.68
C GLU A 389 -5.00 9.09 9.28
N MET A 390 -5.30 8.22 10.27
CA MET A 390 -6.12 7.03 10.06
C MET A 390 -7.52 7.40 9.55
N ALA A 391 -8.22 8.31 10.25
CA ALA A 391 -9.58 8.72 9.88
C ALA A 391 -9.63 9.51 8.56
N GLN A 392 -8.58 10.27 8.24
CA GLN A 392 -8.47 11.01 6.97
C GLN A 392 -8.19 10.09 5.78
N THR A 393 -7.44 8.99 5.99
CA THR A 393 -6.94 8.15 4.90
C THR A 393 -7.78 6.89 4.69
N PHE A 394 -8.32 6.33 5.77
CA PHE A 394 -8.95 5.02 5.77
C PHE A 394 -10.42 5.09 6.22
N PRO A 395 -11.25 4.11 5.80
CA PRO A 395 -12.63 3.96 6.26
C PRO A 395 -12.75 3.52 7.73
N CYS A 396 -11.68 2.96 8.31
CA CYS A 396 -11.64 2.46 9.70
C CYS A 396 -12.79 1.49 10.05
N GLY A 397 -13.21 0.65 9.09
CA GLY A 397 -14.27 -0.35 9.27
C GLY A 397 -15.68 0.10 8.86
N ILE A 398 -15.88 1.39 8.57
CA ILE A 398 -17.15 1.90 8.06
C ILE A 398 -17.02 2.13 6.56
N GLY A 399 -17.80 1.45 5.72
CA GLY A 399 -17.80 1.60 4.25
C GLY A 399 -18.72 2.68 3.70
N ALA A 400 -19.75 3.05 4.45
CA ALA A 400 -20.61 4.19 4.15
C ALA A 400 -21.33 4.69 5.40
N VAL A 401 -21.77 5.95 5.35
CA VAL A 401 -22.51 6.62 6.43
C VAL A 401 -23.84 7.14 5.91
N LEU A 402 -24.90 6.91 6.67
CA LEU A 402 -26.23 7.46 6.43
C LEU A 402 -26.56 8.52 7.49
N VAL A 403 -27.15 9.63 7.07
CA VAL A 403 -27.75 10.62 7.97
C VAL A 403 -29.25 10.35 8.02
N VAL A 404 -29.77 10.10 9.21
CA VAL A 404 -31.17 9.72 9.44
C VAL A 404 -31.77 10.61 10.50
N GLN A 405 -33.06 10.91 10.35
CA GLN A 405 -33.81 11.61 11.38
C GLN A 405 -33.81 10.82 12.69
N LYS A 406 -33.58 11.50 13.82
CA LYS A 406 -33.44 10.88 15.14
C LYS A 406 -34.57 9.91 15.49
N GLU A 407 -35.82 10.26 15.20
CA GLU A 407 -36.99 9.45 15.54
C GLU A 407 -37.06 8.15 14.72
N LEU A 408 -36.51 8.16 13.51
CA LEU A 408 -36.53 7.03 12.57
C LEU A 408 -35.24 6.20 12.59
N ALA A 409 -34.20 6.68 13.28
CA ALA A 409 -32.88 6.07 13.27
C ALA A 409 -32.88 4.58 13.66
N ARG A 410 -33.65 4.20 14.69
CA ARG A 410 -33.75 2.80 15.14
C ARG A 410 -34.43 1.90 14.10
N HIS A 411 -35.49 2.39 13.45
CA HIS A 411 -36.20 1.65 12.41
C HIS A 411 -35.30 1.42 11.19
N VAL A 412 -34.67 2.49 10.70
CA VAL A 412 -33.76 2.41 9.55
C VAL A 412 -32.57 1.50 9.87
N LEU A 413 -32.00 1.59 11.07
CA LEU A 413 -30.93 0.70 11.50
C LEU A 413 -31.36 -0.78 11.47
N GLN A 414 -32.56 -1.11 11.94
CA GLN A 414 -33.08 -2.48 11.89
C GLN A 414 -33.29 -2.97 10.46
N ASP A 415 -33.78 -2.13 9.56
CA ASP A 415 -33.96 -2.50 8.15
C ASP A 415 -32.62 -2.80 7.48
N ILE A 416 -31.59 -2.00 7.77
CA ILE A 416 -30.23 -2.21 7.27
C ILE A 416 -29.64 -3.51 7.86
N GLN A 417 -29.82 -3.74 9.16
CA GLN A 417 -29.26 -4.89 9.88
C GLN A 417 -29.80 -6.24 9.42
N ARG A 418 -30.92 -6.27 8.68
CA ARG A 418 -31.42 -7.50 8.04
C ARG A 418 -30.53 -7.99 6.90
N GLN A 419 -29.69 -7.13 6.33
CA GLN A 419 -28.88 -7.46 5.15
C GLN A 419 -27.40 -7.10 5.31
N GLN A 420 -27.07 -6.18 6.22
CA GLN A 420 -25.75 -5.56 6.35
C GLN A 420 -25.37 -5.39 7.83
N GLU A 421 -24.07 -5.43 8.15
CA GLU A 421 -23.62 -4.96 9.45
C GLU A 421 -23.72 -3.44 9.52
N ALA A 422 -24.34 -2.91 10.57
CA ALA A 422 -24.49 -1.48 10.76
C ALA A 422 -24.62 -1.11 12.24
N TRP A 423 -24.20 0.11 12.56
CA TRP A 423 -24.21 0.66 13.91
C TRP A 423 -24.70 2.11 13.92
N LEU A 424 -25.19 2.56 15.07
CA LEU A 424 -25.33 3.98 15.34
C LEU A 424 -23.95 4.50 15.75
N ILE A 425 -23.34 5.34 14.91
CA ILE A 425 -21.94 5.72 15.07
C ILE A 425 -21.72 7.14 15.59
N GLY A 426 -22.77 7.97 15.59
CA GLY A 426 -22.63 9.36 15.95
C GLY A 426 -23.88 10.19 15.70
N LYS A 427 -23.70 11.51 15.74
CA LYS A 427 -24.77 12.49 15.57
C LYS A 427 -24.26 13.76 14.89
N VAL A 428 -25.19 14.46 14.25
CA VAL A 428 -24.99 15.80 13.71
C VAL A 428 -25.11 16.83 14.84
N VAL A 429 -24.19 17.79 14.87
CA VAL A 429 -24.13 18.88 15.85
C VAL A 429 -23.96 20.23 15.15
N VAL A 430 -24.20 21.33 15.87
CA VAL A 430 -23.89 22.69 15.38
C VAL A 430 -22.37 22.91 15.42
N PRO A 431 -21.76 23.63 14.45
CA PRO A 431 -20.33 23.88 14.43
C PRO A 431 -19.83 24.59 15.68
N CYS A 432 -18.78 24.06 16.30
CA CYS A 432 -18.03 24.78 17.31
C CYS A 432 -17.15 25.84 16.63
N HIS A 433 -17.13 27.07 17.15
CA HIS A 433 -16.48 28.27 16.57
C HIS A 433 -14.93 28.25 16.47
N THR A 434 -14.30 27.09 16.35
CA THR A 434 -12.84 26.97 16.21
C THR A 434 -12.46 26.52 14.80
N ALA A 435 -11.40 27.10 14.26
CA ALA A 435 -10.90 26.93 12.89
C ALA A 435 -10.31 25.52 12.60
N GLY A 436 -11.02 24.46 13.00
CA GLY A 436 -10.65 23.05 12.82
C GLY A 436 -11.65 22.27 11.97
N SER A 437 -11.35 20.99 11.74
CA SER A 437 -12.20 20.03 11.00
C SER A 437 -13.64 20.00 11.57
N HIS A 438 -14.64 20.13 10.71
CA HIS A 438 -16.08 20.07 11.05
C HIS A 438 -16.56 18.69 11.55
N ILE A 439 -15.65 17.72 11.70
CA ILE A 439 -15.97 16.34 12.06
C ILE A 439 -14.94 15.86 13.08
N GLU A 440 -15.45 15.35 14.19
CA GLU A 440 -14.68 14.77 15.29
C GLU A 440 -14.98 13.27 15.40
N VAL A 441 -13.93 12.48 15.58
CA VAL A 441 -14.03 11.03 15.84
C VAL A 441 -13.40 10.75 17.20
N GLU A 442 -14.24 10.68 18.21
CA GLU A 442 -13.86 10.38 19.58
C GLU A 442 -13.37 8.92 19.69
N ASN A 443 -12.46 8.69 20.64
CA ASN A 443 -11.97 7.36 21.03
C ASN A 443 -11.33 6.50 19.93
N LEU A 444 -10.99 7.08 18.76
CA LEU A 444 -10.43 6.29 17.66
C LEU A 444 -9.07 5.67 17.98
N ALA A 445 -8.19 6.43 18.64
CA ALA A 445 -6.91 5.91 19.10
C ALA A 445 -7.10 4.74 20.08
N GLU A 446 -8.05 4.87 21.00
CA GLU A 446 -8.39 3.84 21.97
C GLU A 446 -8.96 2.60 21.27
N ALA A 447 -9.93 2.74 20.38
CA ALA A 447 -10.51 1.64 19.63
C ALA A 447 -9.47 0.87 18.79
N LEU A 448 -8.54 1.59 18.15
CA LEU A 448 -7.41 1.00 17.40
C LEU A 448 -6.41 0.28 18.32
N GLN A 449 -6.28 0.71 19.58
CA GLN A 449 -5.38 0.11 20.57
C GLN A 449 -6.02 -1.04 21.35
N GLN A 450 -7.31 -1.01 21.70
CA GLN A 450 -7.98 -2.02 22.52
C GLN A 450 -7.94 -3.43 21.90
N LEU A 451 -8.04 -3.54 20.58
CA LEU A 451 -7.91 -4.81 19.85
C LEU A 451 -6.50 -5.41 19.92
N SER A 452 -5.52 -4.59 20.27
CA SER A 452 -4.13 -5.01 20.53
C SER A 452 -3.95 -5.69 21.87
N SER A 453 -4.69 -5.19 22.86
CA SER A 453 -4.66 -5.62 24.26
C SER A 453 -5.60 -6.81 24.49
N GLY A 454 -6.56 -7.02 23.57
CA GLY A 454 -7.57 -8.08 23.62
C GLY A 454 -7.08 -9.50 23.32
N ARG A 455 -5.76 -9.75 23.20
CA ARG A 455 -5.22 -11.12 23.25
C ARG A 455 -4.95 -11.53 24.69
N ALA A 456 -6.02 -12.06 25.29
CA ALA A 456 -6.06 -12.98 26.42
C ALA A 456 -5.60 -12.47 27.79
N GLU A 457 -6.56 -12.43 28.73
CA GLU A 457 -6.32 -13.05 30.04
C GLU A 457 -5.82 -14.48 29.79
N ILE A 458 -4.51 -14.61 29.67
CA ILE A 458 -3.82 -15.88 29.78
C ILE A 458 -3.98 -16.25 31.25
N GLN A 459 -4.97 -17.10 31.57
CA GLN A 459 -4.80 -18.06 32.67
C GLN A 459 -3.35 -18.55 32.59
N PRO A 460 -2.53 -18.46 33.64
CA PRO A 460 -1.08 -18.68 33.54
C PRO A 460 -0.81 -20.08 32.99
N GLN A 461 -0.63 -20.17 31.68
CA GLN A 461 -0.17 -21.37 31.02
C GLN A 461 1.29 -21.56 31.41
N PRO A 462 1.74 -22.81 31.57
CA PRO A 462 3.09 -23.11 32.04
C PRO A 462 4.11 -22.42 31.14
N ARG A 463 4.99 -21.59 31.73
CA ARG A 463 6.05 -20.87 31.02
C ARG A 463 6.79 -21.84 30.10
N LYS A 464 6.67 -21.65 28.78
CA LYS A 464 7.52 -22.35 27.80
C LYS A 464 8.98 -22.08 28.17
N ARG A 465 9.79 -23.13 28.21
CA ARG A 465 11.23 -23.06 28.50
C ARG A 465 11.91 -22.11 27.49
N LYS A 466 12.67 -21.13 27.98
CA LYS A 466 13.46 -20.21 27.14
C LYS A 466 14.54 -20.97 26.39
N VAL A 467 14.75 -20.62 25.12
CA VAL A 467 15.83 -21.17 24.29
C VAL A 467 17.17 -20.66 24.80
N LYS A 468 18.12 -21.56 25.03
CA LYS A 468 19.47 -21.23 25.51
C LYS A 468 20.34 -20.72 24.36
N VAL A 469 20.88 -19.51 24.48
CA VAL A 469 21.61 -18.83 23.40
C VAL A 469 23.05 -18.54 23.82
N ALA A 470 24.00 -18.84 22.94
CA ALA A 470 25.38 -18.38 23.05
C ALA A 470 25.64 -17.17 22.15
N VAL A 471 26.44 -16.22 22.63
CA VAL A 471 26.91 -15.09 21.83
C VAL A 471 28.41 -15.23 21.60
N LEU A 472 28.83 -15.25 20.33
CA LEU A 472 30.24 -15.30 19.95
C LEU A 472 30.68 -13.91 19.49
N VAL A 473 31.83 -13.45 20.00
CA VAL A 473 32.37 -12.12 19.73
C VAL A 473 33.86 -12.17 19.39
N SER A 474 34.33 -11.20 18.61
CA SER A 474 35.75 -10.96 18.44
C SER A 474 36.21 -9.63 19.02
N GLY A 475 35.36 -8.72 19.53
CA GLY A 475 35.79 -7.50 20.25
C GLY A 475 35.59 -6.17 19.51
N ALA A 476 34.54 -6.10 18.69
CA ALA A 476 34.00 -4.89 18.07
C ALA A 476 32.54 -5.13 17.64
N GLY A 477 31.79 -5.92 18.42
CA GLY A 477 30.42 -6.32 18.12
C GLY A 477 29.43 -5.33 18.72
N SER A 478 28.67 -4.62 17.88
CA SER A 478 27.74 -3.58 18.34
C SER A 478 26.44 -4.14 18.93
N ALA A 479 26.06 -5.37 18.59
CA ALA A 479 24.75 -5.93 18.91
C ALA A 479 24.57 -6.47 20.34
N LEU A 480 25.66 -6.68 21.10
CA LEU A 480 25.58 -7.36 22.41
C LEU A 480 24.64 -6.67 23.42
N PRO A 481 24.65 -5.33 23.60
CA PRO A 481 23.73 -4.65 24.50
C PRO A 481 22.26 -4.89 24.14
N GLY A 482 21.92 -4.86 22.83
CA GLY A 482 20.58 -5.16 22.34
C GLY A 482 20.14 -6.59 22.64
N LEU A 483 21.04 -7.56 22.45
CA LEU A 483 20.77 -8.98 22.78
C LEU A 483 20.55 -9.19 24.29
N ILE A 484 21.34 -8.53 25.14
CA ILE A 484 21.19 -8.60 26.60
C ILE A 484 19.85 -7.98 27.03
N GLY A 485 19.50 -6.80 26.51
CA GLY A 485 18.24 -6.13 26.81
C GLY A 485 17.05 -7.02 26.45
N CYS A 486 17.03 -7.52 25.22
CA CYS A 486 15.97 -8.37 24.71
C CYS A 486 15.82 -9.71 25.46
N ALA A 487 16.92 -10.31 25.95
CA ALA A 487 16.86 -11.54 26.74
C ALA A 487 16.28 -11.34 28.16
N ARG A 488 16.35 -10.11 28.69
CA ARG A 488 15.88 -9.75 30.03
C ARG A 488 14.40 -9.37 30.09
N GLU A 489 13.77 -9.11 28.95
CA GLU A 489 12.35 -8.79 28.89
C GLU A 489 11.47 -9.95 29.42
N PRO A 490 10.38 -9.66 30.17
CA PRO A 490 9.51 -10.70 30.73
C PRO A 490 8.91 -11.66 29.70
N GLY A 491 8.65 -11.19 28.48
CA GLY A 491 8.10 -11.98 27.36
C GLY A 491 9.16 -12.67 26.47
N SER A 492 10.44 -12.55 26.81
CA SER A 492 11.54 -13.04 25.96
C SER A 492 11.52 -14.57 25.84
N CYS A 493 11.60 -15.06 24.60
CA CYS A 493 11.72 -16.49 24.29
C CYS A 493 13.18 -17.00 24.37
N ALA A 494 14.14 -16.11 24.56
CA ALA A 494 15.57 -16.40 24.57
C ALA A 494 16.21 -16.14 25.94
N GLN A 495 17.22 -16.94 26.28
CA GLN A 495 18.07 -16.73 27.44
C GLN A 495 19.54 -16.84 27.03
N LEU A 496 20.32 -15.78 27.28
CA LEU A 496 21.77 -15.83 27.05
C LEU A 496 22.42 -16.66 28.16
N VAL A 497 23.13 -17.73 27.80
CA VAL A 497 23.74 -18.68 28.76
C VAL A 497 25.26 -18.62 28.78
N VAL A 498 25.89 -18.18 27.68
CA VAL A 498 27.34 -18.01 27.61
C VAL A 498 27.73 -16.97 26.56
N LEU A 499 28.76 -16.19 26.84
CA LEU A 499 29.45 -15.37 25.85
C LEU A 499 30.86 -15.92 25.61
N ILE A 500 31.19 -16.23 24.37
CA ILE A 500 32.48 -16.78 23.96
C ILE A 500 33.23 -15.72 23.15
N SER A 501 34.41 -15.30 23.62
CA SER A 501 35.26 -14.37 22.89
C SER A 501 36.45 -15.08 22.25
N SER A 502 36.73 -14.76 20.98
CA SER A 502 37.94 -15.24 20.27
C SER A 502 39.22 -14.47 20.62
N ARG A 503 39.12 -13.42 21.45
CA ARG A 503 40.23 -12.58 21.92
C ARG A 503 40.08 -12.29 23.43
N PRO A 504 41.18 -12.31 24.21
CA PRO A 504 41.15 -11.85 25.59
C PRO A 504 40.95 -10.31 25.66
N GLY A 505 40.44 -9.83 26.80
CA GLY A 505 40.45 -8.39 27.13
C GLY A 505 39.46 -7.49 26.38
N VAL A 506 38.47 -8.05 25.68
CA VAL A 506 37.44 -7.27 24.95
C VAL A 506 36.37 -6.70 25.90
N GLU A 507 35.80 -5.54 25.60
CA GLU A 507 34.81 -4.86 26.48
C GLU A 507 33.52 -5.67 26.62
N GLU A 508 33.16 -6.44 25.59
CA GLU A 508 32.01 -7.34 25.57
C GLU A 508 32.06 -8.39 26.68
N LEU A 509 33.25 -8.86 27.06
CA LEU A 509 33.43 -9.77 28.20
C LEU A 509 33.06 -9.08 29.52
N ARG A 510 33.44 -7.81 29.68
CA ARG A 510 33.10 -7.02 30.88
C ARG A 510 31.60 -6.72 30.92
N SER A 511 31.02 -6.36 29.78
CA SER A 511 29.58 -6.10 29.63
C SER A 511 28.75 -7.35 29.97
N ALA A 512 29.11 -8.52 29.45
CA ALA A 512 28.45 -9.78 29.78
C ALA A 512 28.60 -10.17 31.25
N ALA A 513 29.79 -9.99 31.84
CA ALA A 513 30.01 -10.24 33.26
C ALA A 513 29.16 -9.33 34.16
N ARG A 514 29.05 -8.02 33.85
CA ARG A 514 28.12 -7.10 34.54
C ARG A 514 26.66 -7.52 34.37
N ALA A 515 26.33 -8.17 33.26
CA ALA A 515 25.01 -8.68 33.00
C ALA A 515 24.71 -10.04 33.67
N GLY A 516 25.69 -10.64 34.37
CA GLY A 516 25.57 -11.95 35.01
C GLY A 516 25.62 -13.14 34.04
N ILE A 517 26.14 -12.93 32.83
CA ILE A 517 26.25 -13.98 31.80
C ILE A 517 27.66 -14.61 31.90
N PRO A 518 27.78 -15.94 32.05
CA PRO A 518 29.06 -16.64 32.01
C PRO A 518 29.87 -16.32 30.76
N THR A 519 31.18 -16.10 30.92
CA THR A 519 32.07 -15.79 29.80
C THR A 519 33.17 -16.83 29.64
N ARG A 520 33.56 -17.10 28.39
CA ARG A 520 34.69 -17.96 28.04
C ARG A 520 35.57 -17.25 27.02
N VAL A 521 36.88 -17.35 27.19
CA VAL A 521 37.85 -16.85 26.22
C VAL A 521 38.51 -18.05 25.55
N ILE A 522 38.35 -18.16 24.24
CA ILE A 522 39.00 -19.18 23.43
C ILE A 522 39.90 -18.42 22.45
N ASP A 523 41.16 -18.23 22.82
CA ASP A 523 42.08 -17.49 21.95
C ASP A 523 42.44 -18.35 20.73
N HIS A 524 41.96 -17.91 19.57
CA HIS A 524 42.19 -18.59 18.30
C HIS A 524 43.68 -18.74 17.93
N LYS A 525 44.59 -17.96 18.53
CA LYS A 525 46.05 -18.06 18.30
C LYS A 525 46.67 -19.30 18.90
N LEU A 526 45.98 -19.97 19.83
CA LEU A 526 46.48 -21.15 20.54
C LEU A 526 46.21 -22.48 19.81
N TYR A 527 45.60 -22.44 18.62
CA TYR A 527 45.17 -23.64 17.89
C TYR A 527 45.89 -23.74 16.54
N GLY A 528 46.29 -24.96 16.18
CA GLY A 528 47.03 -25.23 14.94
C GLY A 528 46.14 -25.28 13.70
N SER A 529 44.83 -25.45 13.87
CA SER A 529 43.87 -25.45 12.77
C SER A 529 42.52 -24.82 13.14
N ARG A 530 41.77 -24.39 12.12
CA ARG A 530 40.39 -23.89 12.27
C ARG A 530 39.46 -24.94 12.89
N SER A 531 39.58 -26.19 12.45
CA SER A 531 38.73 -27.28 12.94
C SER A 531 38.94 -27.55 14.43
N GLU A 532 40.18 -27.44 14.91
CA GLU A 532 40.54 -27.62 16.32
C GLU A 532 39.97 -26.49 17.20
N PHE A 533 40.07 -25.25 16.71
CA PHE A 533 39.46 -24.08 17.34
C PHE A 533 37.93 -24.21 17.43
N ASP A 534 37.27 -24.52 16.32
CA ASP A 534 35.81 -24.66 16.28
C ASP A 534 35.31 -25.83 17.13
N SER A 535 36.07 -26.93 17.18
CA SER A 535 35.76 -28.08 18.06
C SER A 535 35.80 -27.69 19.54
N THR A 536 36.67 -26.75 19.91
CA THR A 536 36.75 -26.25 21.28
C THR A 536 35.59 -25.31 21.60
N ILE A 537 35.18 -24.47 20.66
CA ILE A 537 33.93 -23.69 20.77
C ILE A 537 32.75 -24.65 20.97
N ASP A 538 32.66 -25.67 20.14
CA ASP A 538 31.57 -26.66 20.15
C ASP A 538 31.43 -27.37 21.51
N ARG A 539 32.55 -27.78 22.13
CA ARG A 539 32.55 -28.36 23.50
C ARG A 539 31.97 -27.40 24.55
N VAL A 540 32.30 -26.11 24.46
CA VAL A 540 31.73 -25.10 25.36
C VAL A 540 30.24 -24.91 25.09
N LEU A 541 29.83 -24.92 23.82
CA LEU A 541 28.40 -24.82 23.49
C LEU A 541 27.60 -26.01 24.04
N GLU A 542 28.17 -27.21 24.02
CA GLU A 542 27.59 -28.41 24.63
C GLU A 542 27.54 -28.33 26.16
N GLU A 543 28.61 -27.87 26.82
CA GLU A 543 28.70 -27.66 28.27
C GLU A 543 27.52 -26.80 28.78
N PHE A 544 27.18 -25.75 28.05
CA PHE A 544 26.08 -24.83 28.41
C PHE A 544 24.71 -25.24 27.86
N SER A 545 24.63 -26.39 27.18
CA SER A 545 23.42 -26.89 26.48
C SER A 545 22.82 -25.84 25.53
N VAL A 546 23.65 -25.21 24.72
CA VAL A 546 23.24 -24.14 23.81
C VAL A 546 22.34 -24.69 22.70
N GLU A 547 21.29 -23.95 22.38
CA GLU A 547 20.31 -24.29 21.37
C GLU A 547 20.40 -23.36 20.14
N LEU A 548 20.90 -22.14 20.32
CA LEU A 548 21.06 -21.13 19.27
C LEU A 548 22.34 -20.30 19.45
N ILE A 549 22.98 -19.89 18.36
CA ILE A 549 24.27 -19.16 18.35
C ILE A 549 24.08 -17.82 17.65
N CYS A 550 24.46 -16.72 18.30
CA CYS A 550 24.51 -15.38 17.70
C CYS A 550 25.96 -14.94 17.49
N LEU A 551 26.32 -14.64 16.24
CA LEU A 551 27.60 -14.05 15.88
C LEU A 551 27.49 -12.53 15.95
N SER A 552 28.01 -11.91 17.01
CA SER A 552 28.01 -10.45 17.19
C SER A 552 29.42 -9.92 16.95
N GLY A 553 29.70 -9.46 15.73
CA GLY A 553 31.04 -9.03 15.33
C GLY A 553 32.09 -10.14 15.43
N PHE A 554 31.71 -11.41 15.25
CA PHE A 554 32.62 -12.55 15.23
C PHE A 554 33.32 -12.65 13.87
N ARG A 555 34.57 -12.20 13.78
CA ARG A 555 35.29 -12.00 12.50
C ARG A 555 36.09 -13.22 12.06
N ARG A 556 35.66 -14.43 12.42
CA ARG A 556 36.34 -15.69 12.08
C ARG A 556 35.44 -16.55 11.21
N VAL A 557 36.02 -17.13 10.16
CA VAL A 557 35.31 -18.09 9.32
C VAL A 557 35.20 -19.42 10.07
N LEU A 558 33.98 -19.93 10.21
CA LEU A 558 33.69 -21.23 10.82
C LEU A 558 33.95 -22.36 9.81
N SER A 559 34.35 -23.54 10.30
CA SER A 559 34.62 -24.72 9.49
C SER A 559 33.33 -25.42 9.03
N SER A 560 33.40 -26.11 7.89
CA SER A 560 32.27 -26.88 7.34
C SER A 560 31.67 -27.90 8.32
N PRO A 561 32.44 -28.67 9.12
CA PRO A 561 31.86 -29.57 10.12
C PRO A 561 31.02 -28.83 11.16
N PHE A 562 31.48 -27.66 11.62
CA PHE A 562 30.75 -26.83 12.57
C PHE A 562 29.44 -26.29 11.99
N LEU A 563 29.49 -25.74 10.76
CA LEU A 563 28.30 -25.22 10.07
C LEU A 563 27.26 -26.31 9.79
N ARG A 564 27.69 -27.54 9.47
CA ARG A 564 26.79 -28.68 9.27
C ARG A 564 26.10 -29.10 10.58
N LYS A 565 26.84 -29.16 11.69
CA LYS A 565 26.28 -29.51 13.01
C LYS A 565 25.25 -28.49 13.49
N TRP A 566 25.54 -27.21 13.30
CA TRP A 566 24.71 -26.10 13.79
C TRP A 566 23.84 -25.46 12.69
N LYS A 567 23.57 -26.19 11.60
CA LYS A 567 22.76 -25.71 10.48
C LYS A 567 21.39 -25.25 10.96
N GLY A 568 21.01 -24.02 10.58
CA GLY A 568 19.74 -23.40 11.00
C GLY A 568 19.71 -22.90 12.45
N LYS A 569 20.85 -22.94 13.16
CA LYS A 569 20.99 -22.48 14.56
C LYS A 569 22.03 -21.38 14.75
N ILE A 570 22.63 -20.88 13.67
CA ILE A 570 23.61 -19.79 13.72
C ILE A 570 23.03 -18.56 13.04
N LEU A 571 22.99 -17.44 13.77
CA LEU A 571 22.55 -16.14 13.30
C LEU A 571 23.74 -15.20 13.17
N ASN A 572 23.78 -14.41 12.10
CA ASN A 572 24.76 -13.35 11.92
C ASN A 572 24.10 -12.10 11.34
N ALA A 573 24.66 -10.94 11.64
CA ALA A 573 24.32 -9.69 10.99
C ALA A 573 25.40 -9.29 9.98
N SER A 574 24.96 -8.91 8.78
CA SER A 574 25.83 -8.42 7.71
C SER A 574 25.51 -6.95 7.40
N PRO A 575 26.52 -6.07 7.26
CA PRO A 575 26.34 -4.64 6.99
C PRO A 575 26.02 -4.36 5.51
N SER A 576 25.21 -5.23 4.89
CA SER A 576 24.72 -5.08 3.53
C SER A 576 23.31 -5.63 3.41
N LEU A 577 22.54 -5.06 2.48
CA LEU A 577 21.27 -5.64 2.07
C LEU A 577 21.53 -6.72 1.03
N PHE A 578 21.15 -7.97 1.34
CA PHE A 578 21.24 -9.05 0.35
C PHE A 578 20.33 -8.74 -0.84
N PRO A 579 20.78 -8.96 -2.09
CA PRO A 579 19.98 -8.68 -3.27
C PRO A 579 18.66 -9.46 -3.23
N LEU A 580 17.60 -8.83 -3.74
CA LEU A 580 16.32 -9.47 -4.01
C LEU A 580 16.54 -10.52 -5.10
N VAL A 581 16.84 -11.77 -4.74
CA VAL A 581 16.99 -12.82 -5.74
C VAL A 581 15.62 -13.10 -6.35
N LYS A 582 15.53 -12.83 -7.67
CA LYS A 582 14.57 -13.38 -8.61
C LYS A 582 14.70 -14.91 -8.62
N ASP A 583 13.59 -15.63 -8.49
CA ASP A 583 13.60 -17.06 -8.79
C ASP A 583 13.66 -17.27 -10.33
N GLY A 584 14.61 -18.10 -10.78
CA GLY A 584 14.59 -18.80 -12.07
C GLY A 584 15.51 -18.26 -13.17
N ASN A 585 16.65 -18.94 -13.38
CA ASN A 585 17.53 -18.93 -14.56
C ASN A 585 17.93 -17.57 -15.16
N ALA A 586 19.02 -16.99 -14.65
CA ALA A 586 19.94 -16.22 -15.48
C ALA A 586 21.33 -16.21 -14.81
N HIS A 587 22.35 -16.35 -15.64
CA HIS A 587 23.75 -16.32 -15.26
C HIS A 587 24.12 -15.05 -14.48
N GLN A 588 25.16 -15.19 -13.66
CA GLN A 588 25.80 -14.11 -12.92
C GLN A 588 26.13 -12.93 -13.84
N GLU A 589 25.35 -11.86 -13.75
CA GLU A 589 25.80 -10.53 -14.11
C GLU A 589 25.47 -9.55 -12.98
N PRO A 590 26.40 -8.67 -12.59
CA PRO A 590 26.14 -7.65 -11.58
C PRO A 590 25.16 -6.63 -12.16
N LEU A 591 23.98 -6.55 -11.55
CA LEU A 591 22.99 -5.52 -11.86
C LEU A 591 23.60 -4.14 -11.55
N GLU A 592 23.96 -3.38 -12.57
CA GLU A 592 24.22 -1.94 -12.47
C GLU A 592 22.90 -1.20 -12.19
N SER A 593 22.35 -1.36 -10.97
CA SER A 593 21.27 -0.51 -10.47
C SER A 593 21.89 0.63 -9.66
N GLY A 594 21.82 1.85 -10.20
CA GLY A 594 22.39 3.08 -9.63
C GLY A 594 21.77 3.60 -8.33
N PHE A 595 21.21 2.73 -7.47
CA PHE A 595 20.80 3.06 -6.11
C PHE A 595 21.32 1.98 -5.14
N LYS A 596 22.50 2.21 -4.55
CA LYS A 596 22.98 1.41 -3.40
C LYS A 596 22.14 1.80 -2.19
N VAL A 597 21.15 0.98 -1.83
CA VAL A 597 20.49 1.09 -0.53
C VAL A 597 21.42 0.47 0.50
N GLU A 598 21.96 1.28 1.40
CA GLU A 598 22.77 0.84 2.53
C GLU A 598 21.86 0.29 3.64
N GLY A 599 22.30 -0.73 4.37
CA GLY A 599 21.46 -1.37 5.41
C GLY A 599 22.10 -2.58 6.05
N CYS A 600 21.41 -3.15 7.04
CA CYS A 600 21.82 -4.34 7.79
C CYS A 600 20.88 -5.52 7.50
N THR A 601 21.43 -6.71 7.26
CA THR A 601 20.65 -7.95 7.12
C THR A 601 21.05 -8.94 8.21
N VAL A 602 20.09 -9.42 8.98
CA VAL A 602 20.26 -10.56 9.89
C VAL A 602 19.80 -11.82 9.18
N HIS A 603 20.62 -12.87 9.18
CA HIS A 603 20.39 -14.08 8.40
C HIS A 603 20.91 -15.34 9.10
N PHE A 604 20.42 -16.50 8.67
CA PHE A 604 21.04 -17.78 9.03
C PHE A 604 22.41 -17.91 8.34
N VAL A 605 23.40 -18.41 9.07
CA VAL A 605 24.72 -18.73 8.49
C VAL A 605 24.66 -20.08 7.79
N LEU A 606 25.04 -20.11 6.52
CA LEU A 606 25.10 -21.29 5.66
C LEU A 606 26.53 -21.50 5.16
N GLU A 607 26.83 -22.72 4.71
CA GLU A 607 28.12 -23.06 4.08
C GLU A 607 28.27 -22.34 2.73
N GLU A 608 27.19 -22.22 1.96
CA GLU A 608 27.10 -21.39 0.76
C GLU A 608 26.19 -20.18 1.03
N PRO A 609 26.69 -18.94 0.88
CA PRO A 609 25.90 -17.75 1.15
C PRO A 609 24.79 -17.58 0.09
N GLY A 610 23.55 -17.41 0.54
CA GLY A 610 22.39 -17.17 -0.32
C GLY A 610 21.42 -16.16 0.28
N ALA A 611 20.84 -15.30 -0.56
CA ALA A 611 19.89 -14.26 -0.14
C ALA A 611 18.61 -14.82 0.52
N GLY A 612 18.30 -16.09 0.26
CA GLY A 612 17.14 -16.80 0.80
C GLY A 612 17.20 -17.13 2.29
N ALA A 613 18.34 -16.91 2.96
CA ALA A 613 18.53 -17.16 4.39
C ALA A 613 18.28 -15.93 5.28
N ALA A 614 17.83 -14.80 4.71
CA ALA A 614 17.57 -13.57 5.43
C ALA A 614 16.35 -13.72 6.37
N ILE A 615 16.48 -13.21 7.59
CA ILE A 615 15.44 -13.19 8.64
C ILE A 615 14.87 -11.78 8.81
N ARG A 616 15.74 -10.77 8.87
CA ARG A 616 15.36 -9.37 9.03
C ARG A 616 16.30 -8.48 8.22
N ARG A 617 15.75 -7.44 7.59
CA ARG A 617 16.51 -6.41 6.86
C ARG A 617 16.13 -5.05 7.43
N GLU A 618 17.13 -4.19 7.60
CA GLU A 618 16.98 -2.85 8.17
C GLU A 618 17.70 -1.86 7.22
N PRO A 619 16.98 -1.22 6.29
CA PRO A 619 17.56 -0.22 5.40
C PRO A 619 17.87 1.08 6.15
N LEU A 620 18.92 1.78 5.73
CA LEU A 620 19.30 3.07 6.29
C LEU A 620 18.73 4.23 5.45
N PRO A 621 18.01 5.19 6.05
CA PRO A 621 17.56 6.40 5.35
C PRO A 621 18.76 7.27 4.97
N GLY A 622 18.77 7.84 3.76
CA GLY A 622 19.90 8.55 3.15
C GLY A 622 20.21 9.93 3.74
N ASP A 623 20.57 9.97 5.02
CA ASP A 623 20.99 11.20 5.71
C ASP A 623 22.54 11.36 5.64
N PRO A 624 23.08 12.40 5.00
CA PRO A 624 24.52 12.54 4.76
C PRO A 624 25.32 13.10 5.95
N GLU A 625 24.69 13.57 7.03
CA GLU A 625 25.40 14.27 8.12
C GLU A 625 26.00 13.35 9.20
N ALA A 626 25.54 12.10 9.34
CA ALA A 626 26.05 11.15 10.33
C ALA A 626 26.95 10.06 9.73
N ALA A 627 28.00 9.65 10.46
CA ALA A 627 28.96 8.64 10.01
C ALA A 627 28.27 7.30 9.72
N LEU A 628 28.47 6.77 8.50
CA LEU A 628 27.86 5.53 8.00
C LEU A 628 28.04 4.34 8.96
N GLU A 629 29.21 4.23 9.59
CA GLU A 629 29.52 3.16 10.53
C GLU A 629 28.62 3.18 11.77
N GLN A 630 28.32 4.36 12.32
CA GLN A 630 27.43 4.51 13.47
C GLN A 630 25.99 4.14 13.12
N ARG A 631 25.51 4.56 11.94
CA ARG A 631 24.17 4.23 11.45
C ARG A 631 23.99 2.72 11.23
N LEU A 632 25.00 2.04 10.68
CA LEU A 632 24.99 0.58 10.52
C LEU A 632 24.95 -0.14 11.87
N GLN A 633 25.68 0.35 12.88
CA GLN A 633 25.64 -0.20 14.24
C GLN A 633 24.25 -0.03 14.89
N GLU A 634 23.60 1.13 14.72
CA GLU A 634 22.23 1.35 15.20
C GLU A 634 21.21 0.43 14.52
N ALA A 635 21.35 0.21 13.21
CA ALA A 635 20.51 -0.74 12.47
C ALA A 635 20.73 -2.18 12.95
N GLU A 636 21.97 -2.58 13.22
CA GLU A 636 22.30 -3.89 13.80
C GLU A 636 21.67 -4.08 15.18
N LEU A 637 21.76 -3.06 16.04
CA LEU A 637 21.18 -3.05 17.39
C LEU A 637 19.66 -3.22 17.40
N ARG A 638 18.95 -2.74 16.36
CA ARG A 638 17.49 -2.94 16.22
C ARG A 638 17.17 -4.30 15.60
N ALA A 639 17.87 -4.69 14.53
CA ALA A 639 17.51 -5.86 13.73
C ALA A 639 17.84 -7.20 14.41
N PHE A 640 19.01 -7.30 15.06
CA PHE A 640 19.51 -8.57 15.61
C PHE A 640 18.63 -9.11 16.75
N PRO A 641 18.24 -8.31 17.76
CA PRO A 641 17.41 -8.80 18.86
C PRO A 641 16.04 -9.29 18.42
N LEU A 642 15.41 -8.60 17.46
CA LEU A 642 14.12 -9.02 16.89
C LEU A 642 14.24 -10.36 16.14
N ALA A 643 15.26 -10.50 15.30
CA ALA A 643 15.53 -11.76 14.59
C ALA A 643 15.79 -12.92 15.58
N LEU A 644 16.50 -12.66 16.68
CA LEU A 644 16.71 -13.65 17.74
C LEU A 644 15.37 -14.13 18.33
N GLN A 645 14.45 -13.22 18.67
CA GLN A 645 13.15 -13.60 19.24
C GLN A 645 12.29 -14.39 18.26
N LEU A 646 12.30 -14.01 16.98
CA LEU A 646 11.56 -14.72 15.93
C LEU A 646 12.04 -16.18 15.79
N VAL A 647 13.36 -16.41 15.84
CA VAL A 647 13.91 -17.77 15.77
C VAL A 647 13.70 -18.52 17.09
N ALA A 648 13.92 -17.88 18.24
CA ALA A 648 13.76 -18.51 19.55
C ALA A 648 12.31 -18.88 19.89
N SER A 649 11.32 -18.12 19.40
CA SER A 649 9.90 -18.46 19.53
C SER A 649 9.46 -19.61 18.60
N GLY A 650 10.32 -19.99 17.65
CA GLY A 650 10.00 -20.92 16.58
C GLY A 650 9.10 -20.31 15.50
N ALA A 651 8.91 -18.99 15.49
CA ALA A 651 8.18 -18.29 14.42
C ALA A 651 8.96 -18.32 13.10
N VAL A 652 10.29 -18.48 13.16
CA VAL A 652 11.17 -18.55 11.99
C VAL A 652 12.13 -19.72 12.14
N TRP A 653 12.32 -20.51 11.09
CA TRP A 653 13.35 -21.54 11.02
C TRP A 653 13.96 -21.62 9.62
N LEU A 654 15.08 -22.32 9.50
CA LEU A 654 15.69 -22.60 8.21
C LEU A 654 15.08 -23.88 7.61
N GLY A 655 14.45 -23.77 6.44
CA GLY A 655 13.88 -24.90 5.70
C GLY A 655 14.93 -25.79 5.02
N ALA A 656 14.49 -26.96 4.54
CA ALA A 656 15.37 -27.96 3.92
C ALA A 656 16.16 -27.42 2.71
N HIS A 657 15.58 -26.49 1.96
CA HIS A 657 16.19 -25.86 0.78
C HIS A 657 17.12 -24.67 1.10
N GLY A 658 17.48 -24.45 2.38
CA GLY A 658 18.33 -23.33 2.78
C GLY A 658 17.64 -21.96 2.72
N ARG A 659 16.30 -21.95 2.62
CA ARG A 659 15.46 -20.74 2.66
C ARG A 659 14.82 -20.56 4.03
N THR A 660 14.63 -19.32 4.46
CA THR A 660 13.92 -18.98 5.69
C THR A 660 12.44 -19.37 5.57
N CYS A 661 11.93 -20.15 6.53
CA CYS A 661 10.54 -20.56 6.63
C CYS A 661 9.90 -19.91 7.87
N TRP A 662 8.60 -19.64 7.78
CA TRP A 662 7.85 -18.92 8.80
C TRP A 662 6.71 -19.80 9.32
N ARG A 663 6.48 -19.75 10.63
CA ARG A 663 5.39 -20.47 11.27
C ARG A 663 4.10 -19.76 10.90
N ARG A 664 3.22 -20.48 10.20
CA ARG A 664 1.87 -20.03 9.89
C ARG A 664 1.11 -19.68 11.16
#